data_AF-A0A191ZY67-F1
#
_entry.id   AF-A0A191ZY67-F1
#
_cell.length_a   1.000
_cell.length_b   1.000
_cell.length_c   1.000
_cell.angle_alpha   90.00
_cell.angle_beta   90.00
_cell.angle_gamma   90.00
#
_symmetry.space_group_name_H-M   'P 1'
#
loop_
_entity.id
_entity.type
_entity.pdbx_description
1 polymer ?
#
loop_
_entity_poly.entity_id
_entity_poly.type
_entity_poly.pdbx_seq_one_letter_code
_entity_poly.pdbx_strand_id
1 'polypeptide(L)'
;MKQKPVLKLPGTSYLIDGPYINVGSVIALVILSFFFFMSAALLLSWHDIPLLPLPTNNRVPLYHLLMFYEMWFGKLVPFFQGENYQQYGAWISWLGDRGELGRLGWRWLFSFLAGTIAAVKIGFAAWKATEVEIQTRGRELVEGEDAYPTFKRDLANQLRREADDGIEPAFIMETDNGYNPNDPDLDQLKPNEKVCMPDGQRRPHFLFAAGSRRGKTQVIKKRTHEFKRRILAGELIKLFIVDTAKADYSRDIPIEMMHMIAPHNKNGVAWWVAKDFENKLHAEEFWKGQIPDSDKDPFWPNTARSVGVGSTVALIDTCGTDWSFNNVVHYLKLTPEELEPIIRRHYPEALQIIQMGETTLSNVLGTMESFTKHLLQLAEIWDGYQYKRDINQMSVRLLQDQYDENQIRLAEHLIPIFKEKNKDGEPPVIVENVIPHLVFRGLIRSLNKDIGNEEGLRWKWANMVEILKKPYREIFAFAIESLTPDERTLFINDAIKLPITQATMRLLQRGFSFNTDDDMIEFVGKQFSKPEEKQANLVFRALIRKHRHDDIPFVGMVETLEHWEDVILDVVANNLSSHELASITNTNDHQTLITKLAPIFTWYDTWDKFETQPRFSFRDWIYDENPEKKIFVLKTSGQYSTLTNPLVRGMLFYAKGIIDDDAFLDDKDAGFVRQFYILMDEFQALGNISDFIYPALERFASKGVSVMLAVQALSQLIKIQGYGQEFVDFLLGNTGNIFFIGSNMGKDTELISNAVGKKWFKKLHGSVTYQENGKSFSQNWQEHEGIVITPDEVNSKLGLDQNGYPQLTFSQKIWNFFAKLLPEQYAKGLITSPKKLPIRYLYLGANMPKAYILETPVCSYKTVTNPEPADWIDRKKNPKPNDFKKVAHDILANGALHDLEKDKQPINRWVLNELPTSQQPELDQVVDAGTWESETPEEAYQVQHELTEEENQQMLESLKLRDERAPIYILSKDEEDATGEVAKDAIVESVVDSHALSAIKHTADILIGSSVTKTNDKEKFKQVVEERRREIRREKETQGSSPF
;
A
#
# COMPACT_ATOMS: atom_id res chain seq x y z
N MET A 1 -36.76 13.82 24.25
CA MET A 1 -37.38 15.16 24.07
C MET A 1 -37.27 15.91 25.39
N LYS A 2 -36.59 17.07 25.46
CA LYS A 2 -36.70 17.94 26.65
C LYS A 2 -38.17 18.35 26.77
N GLN A 3 -38.84 17.96 27.86
CA GLN A 3 -40.21 18.37 28.12
C GLN A 3 -40.28 19.90 28.10
N LYS A 4 -41.23 20.46 27.33
CA LYS A 4 -41.44 21.92 27.31
C LYS A 4 -41.78 22.36 28.73
N PRO A 5 -41.19 23.46 29.23
CA PRO A 5 -41.40 23.85 30.60
C PRO A 5 -42.87 24.20 30.82
N VAL A 6 -43.49 23.56 31.80
CA VAL A 6 -44.90 23.78 32.11
C VAL A 6 -45.04 25.08 32.90
N LEU A 7 -46.02 25.90 32.55
CA LEU A 7 -46.30 27.14 33.25
C LEU A 7 -47.03 26.82 34.56
N LYS A 8 -46.38 27.07 35.70
CA LYS A 8 -47.01 26.99 37.01
C LYS A 8 -47.72 28.31 37.28
N LEU A 9 -49.04 28.32 37.12
CA LEU A 9 -49.85 29.50 37.36
C LEU A 9 -49.96 29.79 38.87
N PRO A 10 -50.16 31.05 39.26
CA PRO A 10 -50.41 31.39 40.66
C PRO A 10 -51.61 30.61 41.21
N GLY A 11 -51.48 29.98 42.38
CA GLY A 11 -52.56 29.24 43.05
C GLY A 11 -52.74 27.77 42.64
N THR A 12 -51.98 27.24 41.68
CA THR A 12 -52.06 25.82 41.31
C THR A 12 -51.24 24.93 42.27
N SER A 13 -51.87 23.90 42.83
CA SER A 13 -51.28 22.99 43.82
C SER A 13 -50.86 21.61 43.27
N TYR A 14 -50.93 21.39 41.95
CA TYR A 14 -50.47 20.12 41.37
C TYR A 14 -48.95 20.11 41.19
N LEU A 15 -48.36 18.94 41.39
CA LEU A 15 -46.96 18.67 41.10
C LEU A 15 -46.75 18.65 39.59
N ILE A 16 -45.72 19.34 39.12
CA ILE A 16 -45.32 19.33 37.72
C ILE A 16 -44.13 18.40 37.62
N ASP A 17 -44.27 17.30 36.88
CA ASP A 17 -43.14 16.51 36.44
C ASP A 17 -42.45 17.24 35.29
N GLY A 18 -41.19 17.62 35.49
CA GLY A 18 -40.36 18.31 34.51
C GLY A 18 -40.08 19.79 34.83
N PRO A 19 -39.28 20.46 34.00
CA PRO A 19 -38.93 21.86 34.19
C PRO A 19 -40.19 22.72 34.20
N TYR A 20 -40.28 23.70 35.10
CA TYR A 20 -41.44 24.58 35.16
C TYR A 20 -41.03 26.04 35.33
N ILE A 21 -41.85 26.93 34.81
CA ILE A 21 -41.70 28.38 35.04
C ILE A 21 -42.76 28.78 36.05
N ASN A 22 -42.32 29.28 37.20
CA ASN A 22 -43.24 29.82 38.20
C ASN A 22 -43.72 31.21 37.76
N VAL A 23 -44.82 31.23 37.01
CA VAL A 23 -45.40 32.46 36.46
C VAL A 23 -45.78 33.43 37.57
N GLY A 24 -46.24 32.92 38.73
CA GLY A 24 -46.53 33.76 39.88
C GLY A 24 -45.29 34.47 40.44
N SER A 25 -44.18 33.76 40.58
CA SER A 25 -42.91 34.37 41.00
C SER A 25 -42.37 35.35 39.98
N VAL A 26 -42.48 35.06 38.67
CA VAL A 26 -42.05 35.97 37.62
C VAL A 26 -42.89 37.25 37.61
N ILE A 27 -44.22 37.13 37.68
CA ILE A 27 -45.13 38.29 37.73
C ILE A 27 -44.83 39.14 38.98
N ALA A 28 -44.69 38.51 40.15
CA ALA A 28 -44.37 39.22 41.38
C ALA A 28 -43.04 39.96 41.28
N LEU A 29 -41.99 39.31 40.75
CA LEU A 29 -40.67 39.90 40.57
C LEU A 29 -40.71 41.06 39.57
N VAL A 30 -41.45 40.94 38.47
CA VAL A 30 -41.63 42.01 37.46
C VAL A 30 -42.33 43.21 38.06
N ILE A 31 -43.43 43.00 38.80
CA ILE A 31 -44.20 44.06 39.45
C ILE A 31 -43.35 44.76 40.52
N LEU A 32 -42.70 44.00 41.41
CA LEU A 32 -41.84 44.54 42.46
C LEU A 32 -40.67 45.31 41.87
N SER A 33 -40.02 44.77 40.83
CA SER A 33 -38.92 45.45 40.13
C SER A 33 -39.39 46.73 39.46
N PHE A 34 -40.55 46.72 38.79
CA PHE A 34 -41.12 47.91 38.18
C PHE A 34 -41.27 49.04 39.19
N PHE A 35 -41.96 48.78 40.32
CA PHE A 35 -42.19 49.80 41.34
C PHE A 35 -40.90 50.21 42.07
N PHE A 36 -39.97 49.27 42.31
CA PHE A 36 -38.67 49.59 42.91
C PHE A 36 -37.84 50.52 42.03
N PHE A 37 -37.62 50.16 40.77
CA PHE A 37 -36.81 50.95 39.83
C PHE A 37 -37.51 52.26 39.44
N MET A 38 -38.83 52.28 39.34
CA MET A 38 -39.59 53.52 39.14
C MET A 38 -39.43 54.47 40.32
N SER A 39 -39.56 53.97 41.56
CA SER A 39 -39.39 54.79 42.77
C SER A 39 -37.97 55.31 42.90
N ALA A 40 -36.97 54.45 42.65
CA ALA A 40 -35.56 54.84 42.65
C ALA A 40 -35.26 55.89 41.57
N ALA A 41 -35.76 55.70 40.35
CA ALA A 41 -35.59 56.66 39.26
C ALA A 41 -36.30 57.98 39.55
N LEU A 42 -37.45 57.97 40.22
CA LEU A 42 -38.14 59.19 40.64
C LEU A 42 -37.31 59.96 41.68
N LEU A 43 -36.81 59.29 42.72
CA LEU A 43 -35.94 59.90 43.72
C LEU A 43 -34.65 60.45 43.12
N LEU A 44 -33.98 59.67 42.25
CA LEU A 44 -32.75 60.08 41.56
C LEU A 44 -32.99 61.21 40.56
N SER A 45 -34.16 61.25 39.91
CA SER A 45 -34.49 62.34 39.02
C SER A 45 -34.56 63.65 39.79
N TRP A 46 -34.89 63.65 41.08
CA TRP A 46 -35.16 64.80 41.97
C TRP A 46 -33.94 65.66 42.35
N HIS A 47 -33.01 65.79 41.41
CA HIS A 47 -31.93 66.76 41.38
C HIS A 47 -32.14 67.75 40.23
N ASP A 48 -31.50 68.90 40.33
CA ASP A 48 -31.52 69.91 39.26
C ASP A 48 -30.53 69.49 38.17
N ILE A 49 -31.04 68.85 37.12
CA ILE A 49 -30.25 68.33 36.01
C ILE A 49 -30.65 69.13 34.75
N PRO A 50 -29.72 69.47 33.83
CA PRO A 50 -30.01 70.34 32.68
C PRO A 50 -31.21 69.91 31.81
N LEU A 51 -31.54 68.61 31.80
CA LEU A 51 -32.67 68.04 31.05
C LEU A 51 -33.99 67.95 31.86
N LEU A 52 -33.93 68.14 33.18
CA LEU A 52 -35.06 68.03 34.11
C LEU A 52 -34.91 69.09 35.22
N PRO A 53 -35.22 70.37 34.97
CA PRO A 53 -35.17 71.40 36.02
C PRO A 53 -36.21 71.13 37.13
N LEU A 54 -35.91 71.56 38.36
CA LEU A 54 -36.85 71.41 39.49
C LEU A 54 -38.10 72.31 39.31
N PRO A 55 -39.29 71.83 39.70
CA PRO A 55 -40.50 72.66 39.73
C PRO A 55 -40.44 73.70 40.87
N THR A 56 -41.11 74.84 40.70
CA THR A 56 -41.19 75.87 41.75
C THR A 56 -41.91 75.37 43.01
N ASN A 57 -41.40 75.75 44.20
CA ASN A 57 -41.86 75.31 45.52
C ASN A 57 -41.61 73.79 45.80
N ASN A 58 -40.36 73.36 45.61
CA ASN A 58 -39.95 71.95 45.74
C ASN A 58 -39.86 71.50 47.21
N ARG A 59 -40.55 70.42 47.55
CA ARG A 59 -40.41 69.73 48.85
C ARG A 59 -39.37 68.61 48.73
N VAL A 60 -39.08 67.94 49.83
CA VAL A 60 -38.12 66.81 49.83
C VAL A 60 -38.53 65.72 48.83
N PRO A 61 -37.59 65.05 48.13
CA PRO A 61 -37.90 64.05 47.11
C PRO A 61 -38.85 62.94 47.58
N LEU A 62 -38.71 62.52 48.84
CA LEU A 62 -39.57 61.50 49.46
C LEU A 62 -41.03 61.94 49.53
N TYR A 63 -41.29 63.22 49.77
CA TYR A 63 -42.64 63.78 49.75
C TYR A 63 -43.24 63.57 48.35
N HIS A 64 -42.53 63.95 47.29
CA HIS A 64 -43.03 63.80 45.91
C HIS A 64 -43.24 62.34 45.49
N LEU A 65 -42.45 61.40 46.00
CA LEU A 65 -42.67 59.96 45.78
C LEU A 65 -43.96 59.48 46.45
N LEU A 66 -44.19 59.86 47.72
CA LEU A 66 -45.42 59.52 48.45
C LEU A 66 -46.65 60.11 47.77
N MET A 67 -46.59 61.40 47.42
CA MET A 67 -47.69 62.08 46.74
C MET A 67 -47.93 61.51 45.34
N PHE A 68 -46.88 61.06 44.62
CA PHE A 68 -47.05 60.39 43.33
C PHE A 68 -47.93 59.14 43.45
N TYR A 69 -47.66 58.30 44.46
CA TYR A 69 -48.47 57.10 44.71
C TYR A 69 -49.86 57.45 45.24
N GLU A 70 -49.99 58.38 46.19
CA GLU A 70 -51.30 58.84 46.67
C GLU A 70 -52.16 59.44 45.56
N MET A 71 -51.56 60.19 44.62
CA MET A 71 -52.26 60.72 43.45
C MET A 71 -52.74 59.61 42.49
N TRP A 72 -51.91 58.58 42.27
CA TRP A 72 -52.28 57.44 41.43
C TRP A 72 -53.35 56.56 42.10
N PHE A 73 -53.16 56.20 43.37
CA PHE A 73 -54.12 55.40 44.12
C PHE A 73 -55.41 56.17 44.42
N GLY A 74 -55.35 57.48 44.65
CA GLY A 74 -56.52 58.33 44.85
C GLY A 74 -57.43 58.43 43.63
N LYS A 75 -56.89 58.25 42.42
CA LYS A 75 -57.71 58.10 41.20
C LYS A 75 -58.43 56.76 41.10
N LEU A 76 -57.91 55.72 41.77
CA LEU A 76 -58.45 54.35 41.71
C LEU A 76 -59.37 54.05 42.90
N VAL A 77 -59.03 54.55 44.09
CA VAL A 77 -59.69 54.26 45.35
C VAL A 77 -59.89 55.59 46.11
N PRO A 78 -61.14 56.04 46.31
CA PRO A 78 -61.45 57.33 46.95
C PRO A 78 -60.87 57.51 48.36
N PHE A 79 -60.56 56.41 49.07
CA PHE A 79 -59.91 56.43 50.38
C PHE A 79 -58.59 57.22 50.41
N PHE A 80 -57.84 57.23 49.31
CA PHE A 80 -56.56 57.95 49.21
C PHE A 80 -56.71 59.44 48.84
N GLN A 81 -57.94 59.95 48.67
CA GLN A 81 -58.22 61.37 48.35
C GLN A 81 -58.27 62.27 49.60
N GLY A 82 -57.34 62.07 50.54
CA GLY A 82 -57.24 62.87 51.76
C GLY A 82 -56.74 64.30 51.53
N GLU A 83 -56.44 65.01 52.62
CA GLU A 83 -55.95 66.40 52.58
C GLU A 83 -54.69 66.56 51.71
N ASN A 84 -53.76 65.61 51.81
CA ASN A 84 -52.55 65.53 51.01
C ASN A 84 -52.83 65.48 49.49
N TYR A 85 -53.75 64.63 49.04
CA TYR A 85 -54.15 64.50 47.64
C TYR A 85 -54.70 65.83 47.08
N GLN A 86 -55.55 66.51 47.86
CA GLN A 86 -56.11 67.80 47.49
C GLN A 86 -55.04 68.90 47.42
N GLN A 87 -54.13 68.95 48.41
CA GLN A 87 -53.03 69.92 48.43
C GLN A 87 -52.06 69.73 47.24
N TYR A 88 -51.73 68.48 46.91
CA TYR A 88 -50.84 68.19 45.78
C TYR A 88 -51.54 68.38 44.43
N GLY A 89 -52.83 68.04 44.35
CA GLY A 89 -53.66 68.35 43.19
C GLY A 89 -53.76 69.86 42.92
N ALA A 90 -53.92 70.67 43.98
CA ALA A 90 -53.87 72.12 43.88
C ALA A 90 -52.49 72.63 43.44
N TRP A 91 -51.40 72.04 43.94
CA TRP A 91 -50.04 72.36 43.49
C TRP A 91 -49.80 71.99 42.02
N ILE A 92 -50.30 70.85 41.56
CA ILE A 92 -50.26 70.44 40.14
C ILE A 92 -51.03 71.45 39.27
N SER A 93 -52.22 71.87 39.70
CA SER A 93 -53.01 72.89 38.98
C SER A 93 -52.25 74.23 38.92
N TRP A 94 -51.67 74.64 40.05
CA TRP A 94 -50.86 75.85 40.16
C TRP A 94 -49.60 75.81 39.27
N LEU A 95 -48.95 74.65 39.11
CA LEU A 95 -47.87 74.45 38.13
C LEU A 95 -48.36 74.53 36.68
N GLY A 96 -49.58 74.06 36.43
CA GLY A 96 -50.28 74.17 35.13
C GLY A 96 -50.47 75.62 34.69
N ASP A 97 -50.99 76.46 35.59
CA ASP A 97 -51.23 77.89 35.34
C ASP A 97 -49.95 78.68 35.02
N ARG A 98 -48.78 78.14 35.39
CA ARG A 98 -47.44 78.74 35.16
C ARG A 98 -46.67 78.12 33.99
N GLY A 99 -47.24 77.14 33.31
CA GLY A 99 -46.56 76.40 32.24
C GLY A 99 -45.41 75.49 32.72
N GLU A 100 -45.28 75.23 34.02
CA GLU A 100 -44.21 74.40 34.59
C GLU A 100 -44.62 72.92 34.78
N LEU A 101 -45.89 72.58 34.52
CA LEU A 101 -46.42 71.22 34.64
C LEU A 101 -45.59 70.16 33.88
N GLY A 102 -45.02 70.55 32.73
CA GLY A 102 -44.16 69.69 31.92
C GLY A 102 -42.93 69.18 32.68
N ARG A 103 -42.39 69.97 33.63
CA ARG A 103 -41.22 69.57 34.44
C ARG A 103 -41.55 68.38 35.33
N LEU A 104 -42.75 68.37 35.92
CA LEU A 104 -43.24 67.25 36.73
C LEU A 104 -43.63 66.04 35.87
N GLY A 105 -44.30 66.30 34.73
CA GLY A 105 -44.71 65.26 33.78
C GLY A 105 -43.52 64.48 33.19
N TRP A 106 -42.43 65.15 32.82
CA TRP A 106 -41.22 64.49 32.30
C TRP A 106 -40.52 63.61 33.34
N ARG A 107 -40.57 63.97 34.62
CA ARG A 107 -40.02 63.16 35.72
C ARG A 107 -40.82 61.88 35.91
N TRP A 108 -42.14 61.99 35.91
CA TRP A 108 -43.02 60.81 35.98
C TRP A 108 -42.84 59.90 34.78
N LEU A 109 -42.73 60.47 33.58
CA LEU A 109 -42.50 59.71 32.35
C LEU A 109 -41.14 59.01 32.36
N PHE A 110 -40.07 59.71 32.76
CA PHE A 110 -38.72 59.13 32.89
C PHE A 110 -38.69 57.97 33.89
N SER A 111 -39.24 58.17 35.08
CA SER A 111 -39.30 57.14 36.13
C SER A 111 -40.12 55.93 35.71
N PHE A 112 -41.25 56.16 35.02
CA PHE A 112 -42.07 55.09 34.46
C PHE A 112 -41.28 54.29 33.42
N LEU A 113 -40.60 54.96 32.49
CA LEU A 113 -39.81 54.31 31.44
C LEU A 113 -38.65 53.48 32.03
N ALA A 114 -37.96 54.02 33.03
CA ALA A 114 -36.89 53.32 33.75
C ALA A 114 -37.42 52.07 34.47
N GLY A 115 -38.55 52.18 35.15
CA GLY A 115 -39.25 51.05 35.76
C GLY A 115 -39.64 49.98 34.74
N THR A 116 -40.22 50.37 33.60
CA THR A 116 -40.62 49.44 32.53
C THR A 116 -39.43 48.70 31.93
N ILE A 117 -38.36 49.40 31.57
CA ILE A 117 -37.17 48.78 30.96
C ILE A 117 -36.53 47.77 31.91
N ALA A 118 -36.39 48.12 33.20
CA ALA A 118 -35.82 47.24 34.21
C ALA A 118 -36.71 46.02 34.46
N ALA A 119 -38.02 46.21 34.61
CA ALA A 119 -38.99 45.15 34.82
C ALA A 119 -39.05 44.16 33.66
N VAL A 120 -38.97 44.65 32.41
CA VAL A 120 -38.92 43.80 31.21
C VAL A 120 -37.63 42.97 31.19
N LYS A 121 -36.47 43.58 31.44
CA LYS A 121 -35.18 42.85 31.49
C LYS A 121 -35.16 41.76 32.57
N ILE A 122 -35.63 42.09 33.77
CA ILE A 122 -35.69 41.14 34.90
C ILE A 122 -36.73 40.06 34.62
N GLY A 123 -37.87 40.41 34.01
CA GLY A 123 -38.88 39.46 33.58
C GLY A 123 -38.33 38.43 32.61
N PHE A 124 -37.58 38.85 31.59
CA PHE A 124 -36.91 37.93 30.66
C PHE A 124 -35.84 37.08 31.35
N ALA A 125 -35.07 37.64 32.28
CA ALA A 125 -34.05 36.90 33.02
C ALA A 125 -34.67 35.84 33.97
N ALA A 126 -35.81 36.15 34.59
CA ALA A 126 -36.56 35.27 35.47
C ALA A 126 -37.43 34.26 34.71
N TRP A 127 -37.65 34.45 33.40
CA TRP A 127 -38.32 33.52 32.51
C TRP A 127 -37.42 32.31 32.13
N LYS A 128 -36.70 31.77 33.11
CA LYS A 128 -35.93 30.54 32.99
C LYS A 128 -36.66 29.45 33.76
N ALA A 129 -36.72 28.25 33.17
CA ALA A 129 -37.35 27.13 33.83
C ALA A 129 -36.49 26.68 35.02
N THR A 130 -37.14 26.43 36.15
CA THR A 130 -36.46 25.87 37.32
C THR A 130 -36.20 24.39 37.05
N GLU A 131 -34.94 23.97 37.15
CA GLU A 131 -34.53 22.57 37.00
C GLU A 131 -34.93 21.77 38.25
N VAL A 132 -35.63 20.65 38.03
CA VAL A 132 -36.15 19.76 39.09
C VAL A 132 -35.21 18.57 39.34
N GLU A 133 -34.19 18.42 38.49
CA GLU A 133 -33.20 17.37 38.53
C GLU A 133 -31.81 17.99 38.63
N ILE A 134 -31.06 17.62 39.67
CA ILE A 134 -29.67 18.04 39.84
C ILE A 134 -28.80 16.80 39.74
N GLN A 135 -27.97 16.72 38.69
CA GLN A 135 -27.02 15.64 38.55
C GLN A 135 -25.94 15.74 39.64
N THR A 136 -25.74 14.66 40.39
CA THR A 136 -24.78 14.61 41.50
C THR A 136 -23.48 13.91 41.10
N ARG A 137 -23.58 12.82 40.33
CA ARG A 137 -22.46 11.94 39.96
C ARG A 137 -22.68 11.31 38.59
N GLY A 138 -21.62 10.74 38.01
CA GLY A 138 -21.63 10.14 36.68
C GLY A 138 -21.39 11.16 35.56
N ARG A 139 -21.41 10.69 34.32
CA ARG A 139 -21.05 11.49 33.14
C ARG A 139 -22.17 12.49 32.79
N GLU A 140 -21.80 13.74 32.59
CA GLU A 140 -22.73 14.81 32.20
C GLU A 140 -22.85 14.87 30.67
N LEU A 141 -24.07 14.93 30.14
CA LEU A 141 -24.31 15.10 28.71
C LEU A 141 -24.52 16.57 28.38
N VAL A 142 -23.65 17.14 27.55
CA VAL A 142 -23.76 18.51 27.05
C VAL A 142 -24.21 18.48 25.59
N GLU A 143 -25.29 19.18 25.27
CA GLU A 143 -25.90 19.25 23.94
C GLU A 143 -26.42 20.67 23.63
N GLY A 144 -26.58 21.01 22.36
CA GLY A 144 -27.12 22.31 21.92
C GLY A 144 -26.09 23.44 21.88
N GLU A 145 -26.53 24.69 22.07
CA GLU A 145 -25.70 25.89 21.93
C GLU A 145 -24.51 25.93 22.91
N ASP A 146 -24.65 25.27 24.08
CA ASP A 146 -23.61 25.21 25.11
C ASP A 146 -22.54 24.14 24.87
N ALA A 147 -22.76 23.21 23.92
CA ALA A 147 -21.88 22.06 23.70
C ALA A 147 -20.47 22.48 23.25
N TYR A 148 -20.36 23.29 22.19
CA TYR A 148 -19.08 23.75 21.66
C TYR A 148 -18.31 24.68 22.61
N PRO A 149 -18.94 25.72 23.22
CA PRO A 149 -18.24 26.57 24.20
C PRO A 149 -17.71 25.78 25.40
N THR A 150 -18.49 24.83 25.91
CA THR A 150 -18.07 23.98 27.03
C THR A 150 -16.93 23.05 26.61
N PHE A 151 -17.05 22.40 25.45
CA PHE A 151 -16.03 21.52 24.90
C PHE A 151 -14.69 22.26 24.70
N LYS A 152 -14.74 23.45 24.11
CA LYS A 152 -13.58 24.33 23.92
C LYS A 152 -12.90 24.71 25.22
N ARG A 153 -13.68 25.08 26.25
CA ARG A 153 -13.14 25.42 27.57
C ARG A 153 -12.44 24.21 28.21
N ASP A 154 -13.03 23.04 28.08
CA ASP A 154 -12.50 21.82 28.69
C ASP A 154 -11.19 21.36 27.99
N LEU A 155 -11.01 21.64 26.69
CA LEU A 155 -9.73 21.44 25.99
C LEU A 155 -8.72 22.58 26.22
N ALA A 156 -9.16 23.83 26.39
CA ALA A 156 -8.27 24.98 26.53
C ALA A 156 -7.30 24.88 27.71
N ASN A 157 -7.71 24.23 28.80
CA ASN A 157 -6.82 24.00 29.94
C ASN A 157 -5.67 23.03 29.61
N GLN A 158 -5.91 22.05 28.74
CA GLN A 158 -4.88 21.11 28.30
C GLN A 158 -3.94 21.79 27.31
N LEU A 159 -4.49 22.51 26.33
CA LEU A 159 -3.71 23.31 25.37
C LEU A 159 -2.79 24.32 26.04
N ARG A 160 -3.24 24.98 27.13
CA ARG A 160 -2.40 25.92 27.87
C ARG A 160 -1.20 25.23 28.50
N ARG A 161 -1.40 24.06 29.12
CA ARG A 161 -0.32 23.28 29.72
C ARG A 161 0.68 22.81 28.68
N GLU A 162 0.19 22.27 27.56
CA GLU A 162 1.05 21.82 26.46
C GLU A 162 1.81 22.99 25.81
N ALA A 163 1.19 24.16 25.67
CA ALA A 163 1.86 25.35 25.14
C ALA A 163 2.96 25.87 26.08
N ASP A 164 2.80 25.75 27.40
CA ASP A 164 3.86 26.08 28.38
C ASP A 164 5.09 25.15 28.19
N ASP A 165 4.87 23.92 27.71
CA ASP A 165 5.90 22.94 27.36
C ASP A 165 6.40 23.07 25.90
N GLY A 166 5.94 24.09 25.15
CA GLY A 166 6.32 24.32 23.75
C GLY A 166 5.69 23.35 22.75
N ILE A 167 4.65 22.62 23.14
CA ILE A 167 3.94 21.65 22.28
C ILE A 167 2.81 22.36 21.54
N GLU A 168 2.83 22.28 20.22
CA GLU A 168 1.76 22.85 19.38
C GLU A 168 0.51 21.95 19.34
N PRO A 169 -0.68 22.54 19.12
CA PRO A 169 -1.90 21.76 19.01
C PRO A 169 -1.85 20.72 17.88
N ALA A 170 -2.37 19.53 18.16
CA ALA A 170 -2.36 18.40 17.24
C ALA A 170 -3.12 18.68 15.94
N PHE A 171 -4.30 19.30 16.00
CA PHE A 171 -5.11 19.75 14.85
C PHE A 171 -6.37 20.53 15.31
N ILE A 172 -7.06 21.21 14.41
CA ILE A 172 -8.30 21.95 14.62
C ILE A 172 -9.51 21.01 14.57
N MET A 173 -10.09 20.70 15.72
CA MET A 173 -11.27 19.83 15.83
C MET A 173 -12.54 20.48 15.22
N GLU A 174 -12.85 21.72 15.57
CA GLU A 174 -14.00 22.49 15.04
C GLU A 174 -13.74 24.00 15.17
N THR A 175 -14.67 24.83 14.73
CA THR A 175 -14.79 26.26 15.03
C THR A 175 -16.17 26.55 15.60
N ASP A 176 -16.35 27.73 16.19
CA ASP A 176 -17.65 28.14 16.78
C ASP A 176 -18.79 28.15 15.73
N ASN A 177 -18.46 28.30 14.44
CA ASN A 177 -19.41 28.36 13.32
C ASN A 177 -19.48 27.09 12.47
N GLY A 178 -18.67 26.07 12.77
CA GLY A 178 -18.49 24.88 11.93
C GLY A 178 -17.26 25.02 11.02
N TYR A 179 -16.49 23.93 10.94
CA TYR A 179 -15.17 23.89 10.32
C TYR A 179 -15.19 23.11 9.00
N ASN A 180 -14.68 23.76 7.96
CA ASN A 180 -14.40 23.15 6.66
C ASN A 180 -12.91 23.37 6.33
N PRO A 181 -12.08 22.31 6.25
CA PRO A 181 -10.65 22.45 5.96
C PRO A 181 -10.33 23.13 4.62
N ASN A 182 -11.26 23.06 3.67
CA ASN A 182 -11.12 23.63 2.33
C ASN A 182 -11.54 25.10 2.23
N ASP A 183 -11.94 25.72 3.35
CA ASP A 183 -12.25 27.14 3.39
C ASP A 183 -10.95 27.98 3.23
N PRO A 184 -10.87 28.88 2.23
CA PRO A 184 -9.71 29.74 2.05
C PRO A 184 -9.54 30.75 3.19
N ASP A 185 -10.61 31.14 3.89
CA ASP A 185 -10.55 32.14 4.95
C ASP A 185 -10.13 31.55 6.32
N LEU A 186 -9.83 30.25 6.37
CA LEU A 186 -9.49 29.55 7.62
C LEU A 186 -8.25 30.10 8.33
N ASP A 187 -7.29 30.63 7.57
CA ASP A 187 -6.06 31.22 8.12
C ASP A 187 -6.33 32.58 8.79
N GLN A 188 -7.45 33.22 8.46
CA GLN A 188 -7.88 34.49 9.04
C GLN A 188 -8.61 34.30 10.39
N LEU A 189 -9.01 33.06 10.72
CA LEU A 189 -9.70 32.75 11.97
C LEU A 189 -8.78 32.96 13.16
N LYS A 190 -9.29 33.69 14.16
CA LYS A 190 -8.54 33.96 15.39
C LYS A 190 -8.40 32.68 16.22
N PRO A 191 -7.34 32.55 17.04
CA PRO A 191 -7.15 31.38 17.90
C PRO A 191 -8.35 31.09 18.82
N ASN A 192 -9.01 32.15 19.31
CA ASN A 192 -10.20 32.03 20.14
C ASN A 192 -11.47 31.67 19.37
N GLU A 193 -11.44 31.45 18.06
CA GLU A 193 -12.56 30.96 17.23
C GLU A 193 -12.37 29.47 16.85
N LYS A 194 -11.19 28.92 17.13
CA LYS A 194 -10.80 27.53 16.86
C LYS A 194 -10.95 26.67 18.12
N VAL A 195 -11.38 25.43 17.92
CA VAL A 195 -11.36 24.37 18.94
C VAL A 195 -10.29 23.40 18.52
N CYS A 196 -9.11 23.47 19.13
CA CYS A 196 -7.97 22.62 18.77
C CYS A 196 -7.89 21.39 19.68
N MET A 197 -7.45 20.28 19.11
CA MET A 197 -7.12 19.05 19.81
C MET A 197 -5.75 19.18 20.46
N PRO A 198 -5.62 18.97 21.78
CA PRO A 198 -4.33 18.81 22.45
C PRO A 198 -3.59 17.57 21.95
N ASP A 199 -2.26 17.59 21.96
CA ASP A 199 -1.44 16.43 21.60
C ASP A 199 -1.67 15.26 22.56
N GLY A 200 -1.79 15.53 23.86
CA GLY A 200 -2.10 14.53 24.87
C GLY A 200 -3.48 13.87 24.68
N GLN A 201 -4.46 14.57 24.08
CA GLN A 201 -5.74 13.97 23.70
C GLN A 201 -5.62 13.17 22.41
N ARG A 202 -4.74 13.53 21.48
CA ARG A 202 -4.55 12.80 20.22
C ARG A 202 -3.93 11.42 20.44
N ARG A 203 -2.95 11.32 21.34
CA ARG A 203 -2.17 10.09 21.63
C ARG A 203 -3.00 8.85 21.93
N PRO A 204 -4.06 8.87 22.77
CA PRO A 204 -4.88 7.69 23.07
C PRO A 204 -5.85 7.32 21.94
N HIS A 205 -5.46 7.43 20.67
CA HIS A 205 -6.16 6.88 19.51
C HIS A 205 -7.61 7.39 19.30
N PHE A 206 -8.22 6.99 18.19
CA PHE A 206 -9.55 7.42 17.77
C PHE A 206 -10.39 6.22 17.31
N LEU A 207 -11.65 6.17 17.76
CA LEU A 207 -12.65 5.20 17.32
C LEU A 207 -13.86 5.93 16.75
N PHE A 208 -14.16 5.66 15.48
CA PHE A 208 -15.34 6.17 14.79
C PHE A 208 -16.34 5.03 14.60
N ALA A 209 -17.42 5.03 15.38
CA ALA A 209 -18.48 4.03 15.31
C ALA A 209 -19.76 4.64 14.72
N ALA A 210 -20.15 4.16 13.54
CA ALA A 210 -21.24 4.76 12.78
C ALA A 210 -21.88 3.78 11.80
N GLY A 211 -23.21 3.64 11.90
CA GLY A 211 -23.99 2.85 10.94
C GLY A 211 -23.85 3.36 9.50
N SER A 212 -24.18 2.50 8.54
CA SER A 212 -24.10 2.84 7.11
C SER A 212 -24.88 4.12 6.78
N ARG A 213 -24.28 4.99 5.97
CA ARG A 213 -24.83 6.29 5.52
C ARG A 213 -25.16 7.29 6.66
N ARG A 214 -24.48 7.23 7.81
CA ARG A 214 -24.68 8.19 8.92
C ARG A 214 -23.73 9.39 8.95
N GLY A 215 -22.73 9.44 8.05
CA GLY A 215 -21.76 10.55 7.98
C GLY A 215 -20.34 10.21 8.47
N LYS A 216 -20.03 8.93 8.75
CA LYS A 216 -18.70 8.43 9.15
C LYS A 216 -17.55 9.03 8.33
N THR A 217 -17.59 8.77 7.02
CA THR A 217 -16.58 9.22 6.07
C THR A 217 -16.43 10.74 6.05
N GLN A 218 -17.52 11.50 6.25
CA GLN A 218 -17.48 12.97 6.26
C GLN A 218 -16.72 13.52 7.46
N VAL A 219 -16.93 12.92 8.64
CA VAL A 219 -16.21 13.28 9.88
C VAL A 219 -14.71 12.96 9.76
N ILE A 220 -14.36 11.82 9.16
CA ILE A 220 -12.97 11.40 8.99
C ILE A 220 -12.28 12.23 7.89
N LYS A 221 -12.92 12.47 6.74
CA LYS A 221 -12.37 13.28 5.65
C LYS A 221 -11.98 14.69 6.10
N LYS A 222 -12.69 15.25 7.08
CA LYS A 222 -12.32 16.53 7.67
C LYS A 222 -10.90 16.50 8.26
N ARG A 223 -10.50 15.39 8.88
CA ARG A 223 -9.13 15.19 9.40
C ARG A 223 -8.12 15.02 8.27
N THR A 224 -8.41 14.15 7.30
CA THR A 224 -7.45 13.88 6.23
C THR A 224 -7.18 15.11 5.36
N HIS A 225 -8.20 15.94 5.10
CA HIS A 225 -8.04 17.20 4.35
C HIS A 225 -7.29 18.26 5.14
N GLU A 226 -7.50 18.33 6.45
CA GLU A 226 -6.71 19.19 7.32
C GLU A 226 -5.23 18.79 7.35
N PHE A 227 -4.93 17.50 7.51
CA PHE A 227 -3.55 17.00 7.48
C PHE A 227 -2.90 17.27 6.12
N LYS A 228 -3.62 17.03 5.02
CA LYS A 228 -3.16 17.37 3.67
C LYS A 228 -2.78 18.85 3.55
N ARG A 229 -3.61 19.77 4.07
CA ARG A 229 -3.32 21.21 4.06
C ARG A 229 -2.05 21.56 4.84
N ARG A 230 -1.88 20.98 6.03
CA ARG A 230 -0.71 21.23 6.88
C ARG A 230 0.57 20.64 6.29
N ILE A 231 0.49 19.46 5.68
CA ILE A 231 1.58 18.87 4.89
C ILE A 231 1.99 19.82 3.76
N LEU A 232 1.03 20.41 3.02
CA LEU A 232 1.32 21.42 1.98
C LEU A 232 1.93 22.70 2.54
N ALA A 233 1.63 23.05 3.79
CA ALA A 233 2.23 24.19 4.49
C ALA A 233 3.65 23.90 5.02
N GLY A 234 4.16 22.68 4.85
CA GLY A 234 5.51 22.28 5.25
C GLY A 234 5.59 21.60 6.63
N GLU A 235 4.46 21.29 7.26
CA GLU A 235 4.45 20.62 8.56
C GLU A 235 4.80 19.13 8.47
N LEU A 236 5.47 18.62 9.51
CA LEU A 236 5.93 17.23 9.60
C LEU A 236 4.81 16.30 10.10
N ILE A 237 3.84 16.04 9.21
CA ILE A 237 2.73 15.12 9.49
C ILE A 237 2.80 13.93 8.56
N LYS A 238 2.84 12.72 9.13
CA LYS A 238 2.76 11.46 8.38
C LYS A 238 1.37 10.87 8.46
N LEU A 239 0.85 10.39 7.34
CA LEU A 239 -0.47 9.79 7.26
C LEU A 239 -0.41 8.46 6.50
N PHE A 240 -0.58 7.36 7.23
CA PHE A 240 -0.74 6.02 6.69
C PHE A 240 -2.25 5.70 6.64
N ILE A 241 -2.78 5.43 5.45
CA ILE A 241 -4.19 5.11 5.22
C ILE A 241 -4.32 3.66 4.72
N VAL A 242 -5.09 2.86 5.43
CA VAL A 242 -5.65 1.60 4.92
C VAL A 242 -7.03 1.92 4.37
N ASP A 243 -7.10 2.10 3.05
CA ASP A 243 -8.31 2.53 2.34
C ASP A 243 -9.11 1.32 1.84
N THR A 244 -10.42 1.46 1.88
CA THR A 244 -11.34 0.44 1.38
C THR A 244 -11.36 0.45 -0.15
N ALA A 245 -11.95 -0.59 -0.75
CA ALA A 245 -12.18 -0.66 -2.19
C ALA A 245 -12.94 0.54 -2.79
N LYS A 246 -13.71 1.28 -1.96
CA LYS A 246 -14.41 2.50 -2.39
C LYS A 246 -13.45 3.66 -2.65
N ALA A 247 -12.24 3.61 -2.09
CA ALA A 247 -11.22 4.63 -2.19
C ALA A 247 -11.72 5.99 -1.69
N ASP A 248 -12.40 6.01 -0.55
CA ASP A 248 -13.07 7.21 -0.04
C ASP A 248 -12.05 8.31 0.29
N TYR A 249 -10.83 7.96 0.72
CA TYR A 249 -9.81 8.94 1.14
C TYR A 249 -8.76 9.16 0.05
N SER A 250 -8.23 8.09 -0.54
CA SER A 250 -7.15 8.18 -1.55
C SER A 250 -7.53 8.96 -2.80
N ARG A 251 -8.83 9.03 -3.14
CA ARG A 251 -9.35 9.82 -4.27
C ARG A 251 -9.23 11.34 -4.09
N ASP A 252 -9.13 11.81 -2.86
CA ASP A 252 -9.04 13.24 -2.54
C ASP A 252 -7.58 13.72 -2.45
N ILE A 253 -6.62 12.78 -2.48
CA ILE A 253 -5.18 13.03 -2.34
C ILE A 253 -4.52 12.92 -3.73
N PRO A 254 -3.72 13.92 -4.15
CA PRO A 254 -2.96 13.84 -5.40
C PRO A 254 -1.88 12.74 -5.36
N ILE A 255 -1.61 12.09 -6.50
CA ILE A 255 -0.66 10.96 -6.60
C ILE A 255 0.77 11.39 -6.28
N GLU A 256 1.13 12.62 -6.60
CA GLU A 256 2.41 13.23 -6.29
C GLU A 256 2.67 13.33 -4.78
N MET A 257 1.62 13.37 -3.95
CA MET A 257 1.75 13.49 -2.49
C MET A 257 1.76 12.14 -1.75
N MET A 258 1.49 11.02 -2.46
CA MET A 258 1.36 9.71 -1.82
C MET A 258 2.14 8.60 -2.51
N HIS A 259 2.62 7.66 -1.70
CA HIS A 259 2.91 6.30 -2.16
C HIS A 259 1.64 5.45 -2.02
N MET A 260 1.38 4.60 -3.01
CA MET A 260 0.20 3.72 -3.00
C MET A 260 0.61 2.29 -3.35
N ILE A 261 0.38 1.36 -2.44
CA ILE A 261 0.46 -0.08 -2.78
C ILE A 261 -0.93 -0.54 -3.17
N ALA A 262 -1.08 -0.81 -4.46
CA ALA A 262 -2.33 -1.20 -5.09
C ALA A 262 -2.02 -1.96 -6.38
N PRO A 263 -1.75 -3.28 -6.34
CA PRO A 263 -1.34 -4.06 -7.51
C PRO A 263 -2.31 -3.97 -8.70
N HIS A 264 -3.59 -3.75 -8.42
CA HIS A 264 -4.67 -3.62 -9.40
C HIS A 264 -4.83 -2.21 -9.99
N ASN A 265 -4.06 -1.22 -9.50
CA ASN A 265 -4.13 0.18 -9.91
C ASN A 265 -2.85 0.57 -10.64
N LYS A 266 -2.97 1.32 -11.74
CA LYS A 266 -1.82 1.77 -12.54
C LYS A 266 -0.84 2.66 -11.78
N ASN A 267 -1.33 3.44 -10.81
CA ASN A 267 -0.49 4.30 -9.97
C ASN A 267 0.07 3.58 -8.74
N GLY A 268 -0.15 2.26 -8.64
CA GLY A 268 0.43 1.44 -7.59
C GLY A 268 1.94 1.28 -7.76
N VAL A 269 2.68 1.32 -6.67
CA VAL A 269 4.10 0.98 -6.63
C VAL A 269 4.32 -0.42 -6.07
N ALA A 270 5.40 -1.08 -6.49
CA ALA A 270 5.78 -2.39 -5.97
C ALA A 270 6.44 -2.24 -4.59
N TRP A 271 6.19 -3.19 -3.69
CA TRP A 271 6.86 -3.21 -2.40
C TRP A 271 8.29 -3.75 -2.53
N TRP A 272 9.28 -3.06 -1.95
CA TRP A 272 10.66 -3.53 -1.89
C TRP A 272 10.88 -4.47 -0.71
N VAL A 273 10.25 -5.64 -0.77
CA VAL A 273 10.26 -6.63 0.32
C VAL A 273 11.67 -7.01 0.79
N ALA A 274 12.63 -7.16 -0.13
CA ALA A 274 14.00 -7.55 0.21
C ALA A 274 14.79 -6.47 0.94
N LYS A 275 14.46 -5.19 0.75
CA LYS A 275 15.08 -4.08 1.51
C LYS A 275 14.49 -4.00 2.91
N ASP A 276 13.21 -4.31 3.06
CA ASP A 276 12.51 -4.25 4.34
C ASP A 276 12.86 -5.47 5.23
N PHE A 277 13.03 -6.65 4.65
CA PHE A 277 13.30 -7.88 5.39
C PHE A 277 14.81 -8.13 5.55
N GLU A 278 15.42 -7.48 6.53
CA GLU A 278 16.85 -7.65 6.85
C GLU A 278 17.19 -8.89 7.68
N ASN A 279 16.22 -9.49 8.38
CA ASN A 279 16.48 -10.61 9.29
C ASN A 279 15.31 -11.59 9.39
N LYS A 280 15.55 -12.70 10.09
CA LYS A 280 14.57 -13.77 10.37
C LYS A 280 13.27 -13.26 11.00
N LEU A 281 13.36 -12.38 12.00
CA LEU A 281 12.18 -11.91 12.75
C LEU A 281 11.24 -11.08 11.87
N HIS A 282 11.78 -10.32 10.91
CA HIS A 282 10.97 -9.61 9.91
C HIS A 282 10.17 -10.58 9.04
N ALA A 283 10.81 -11.68 8.62
CA ALA A 283 10.13 -12.72 7.85
C ALA A 283 9.03 -13.41 8.68
N GLU A 284 9.28 -13.70 9.96
CA GLU A 284 8.29 -14.32 10.86
C GLU A 284 7.02 -13.47 11.03
N GLU A 285 7.17 -12.17 11.29
CA GLU A 285 6.03 -11.24 11.42
C GLU A 285 5.23 -11.14 10.11
N PHE A 286 5.91 -11.07 8.97
CA PHE A 286 5.25 -11.08 7.66
C PHE A 286 4.45 -12.36 7.43
N TRP A 287 5.07 -13.54 7.63
CA TRP A 287 4.44 -14.84 7.41
C TRP A 287 3.29 -15.11 8.37
N LYS A 288 3.36 -14.59 9.60
CA LYS A 288 2.26 -14.61 10.57
C LYS A 288 1.04 -13.82 10.07
N GLY A 289 1.27 -12.67 9.41
CA GLY A 289 0.21 -11.91 8.75
C GLY A 289 -0.36 -12.59 7.50
N GLN A 290 0.45 -13.39 6.80
CA GLN A 290 0.01 -14.12 5.59
C GLN A 290 -0.85 -15.34 5.88
N ILE A 291 -0.41 -16.17 6.82
CA ILE A 291 -1.08 -17.42 7.17
C ILE A 291 -1.71 -17.18 8.54
N PRO A 292 -3.04 -17.02 8.69
CA PRO A 292 -3.68 -16.77 9.98
C PRO A 292 -3.64 -17.98 10.92
N ASP A 293 -3.77 -17.73 12.23
CA ASP A 293 -3.92 -18.81 13.22
C ASP A 293 -5.23 -19.57 13.02
N SER A 294 -5.20 -20.86 13.37
CA SER A 294 -6.39 -21.73 13.40
C SER A 294 -6.64 -22.18 14.84
N ASP A 295 -7.80 -21.82 15.39
CA ASP A 295 -8.19 -22.20 16.76
C ASP A 295 -8.38 -23.71 16.92
N LYS A 296 -8.71 -24.42 15.83
CA LYS A 296 -8.97 -25.86 15.83
C LYS A 296 -7.68 -26.67 15.70
N ASP A 297 -6.87 -26.32 14.71
CA ASP A 297 -5.69 -27.09 14.30
C ASP A 297 -4.50 -26.14 14.01
N PRO A 298 -3.82 -25.62 15.06
CA PRO A 298 -2.74 -24.64 14.90
C PRO A 298 -1.47 -25.24 14.28
N PHE A 299 -1.34 -26.57 14.25
CA PHE A 299 -0.18 -27.26 13.71
C PHE A 299 0.06 -26.93 12.22
N TRP A 300 -0.98 -27.00 11.37
CA TRP A 300 -0.81 -26.79 9.93
C TRP A 300 -0.39 -25.36 9.57
N PRO A 301 -1.05 -24.31 10.08
CA PRO A 301 -0.62 -22.93 9.84
C PRO A 301 0.79 -22.65 10.34
N ASN A 302 1.14 -23.08 11.56
CA ASN A 302 2.46 -22.82 12.14
C ASN A 302 3.57 -23.50 11.35
N THR A 303 3.35 -24.74 10.95
CA THR A 303 4.32 -25.51 10.17
C THR A 303 4.50 -24.93 8.76
N ALA A 304 3.41 -24.51 8.12
CA ALA A 304 3.45 -23.83 6.83
C ALA A 304 4.18 -22.48 6.89
N ARG A 305 3.98 -21.69 7.96
CA ARG A 305 4.74 -20.44 8.19
C ARG A 305 6.23 -20.70 8.28
N SER A 306 6.65 -21.73 9.03
CA SER A 306 8.07 -22.06 9.19
C SER A 306 8.76 -22.38 7.86
N VAL A 307 8.07 -23.06 6.92
CA VAL A 307 8.59 -23.31 5.56
C VAL A 307 8.74 -22.00 4.78
N GLY A 308 7.75 -21.10 4.87
CA GLY A 308 7.81 -19.77 4.24
C GLY A 308 8.92 -18.89 4.82
N VAL A 309 9.07 -18.88 6.15
CA VAL A 309 10.15 -18.17 6.86
C VAL A 309 11.50 -18.71 6.44
N GLY A 310 11.70 -20.04 6.47
CA GLY A 310 12.96 -20.64 6.06
C GLY A 310 13.33 -20.34 4.61
N SER A 311 12.35 -20.34 3.70
CA SER A 311 12.55 -19.95 2.31
C SER A 311 12.97 -18.49 2.17
N THR A 312 12.40 -17.61 2.98
CA THR A 312 12.71 -16.16 2.96
C THR A 312 14.08 -15.89 3.59
N VAL A 313 14.40 -16.54 4.72
CA VAL A 313 15.71 -16.42 5.39
C VAL A 313 16.83 -16.91 4.48
N ALA A 314 16.64 -18.02 3.77
CA ALA A 314 17.62 -18.48 2.81
C ALA A 314 17.90 -17.46 1.70
N LEU A 315 16.90 -16.70 1.26
CA LEU A 315 17.08 -15.60 0.30
C LEU A 315 17.80 -14.41 0.93
N ILE A 316 17.50 -14.05 2.17
CA ILE A 316 18.23 -12.99 2.90
C ILE A 316 19.71 -13.33 3.00
N ASP A 317 20.03 -14.56 3.42
CA ASP A 317 21.41 -15.01 3.61
C ASP A 317 22.20 -15.11 2.30
N THR A 318 21.55 -15.52 1.21
CA THR A 318 22.23 -15.77 -0.08
C THR A 318 22.21 -14.57 -1.02
N CYS A 319 21.22 -13.68 -0.89
CA CYS A 319 20.92 -12.63 -1.86
C CYS A 319 20.79 -11.24 -1.23
N GLY A 320 21.02 -11.08 0.08
CA GLY A 320 20.93 -9.80 0.78
C GLY A 320 19.60 -9.08 0.53
N THR A 321 19.67 -7.92 -0.14
CA THR A 321 18.50 -7.06 -0.46
C THR A 321 18.08 -7.08 -1.93
N ASP A 322 18.71 -7.94 -2.74
CA ASP A 322 18.56 -7.97 -4.21
C ASP A 322 17.48 -8.95 -4.71
N TRP A 323 16.86 -9.71 -3.80
CA TRP A 323 15.76 -10.64 -4.11
C TRP A 323 14.38 -9.97 -4.19
N SER A 324 13.35 -10.72 -4.56
CA SER A 324 11.96 -10.24 -4.72
C SER A 324 10.92 -11.34 -4.50
N PHE A 325 9.62 -11.04 -4.69
CA PHE A 325 8.58 -12.06 -4.57
C PHE A 325 8.75 -13.19 -5.59
N ASN A 326 9.35 -12.92 -6.75
CA ASN A 326 9.76 -13.96 -7.71
C ASN A 326 10.59 -15.06 -7.05
N ASN A 327 11.59 -14.68 -6.26
CA ASN A 327 12.54 -15.61 -5.67
C ASN A 327 11.89 -16.38 -4.51
N VAL A 328 11.07 -15.70 -3.69
CA VAL A 328 10.28 -16.35 -2.64
C VAL A 328 9.37 -17.42 -3.26
N VAL A 329 8.62 -17.07 -4.30
CA VAL A 329 7.70 -17.99 -4.96
C VAL A 329 8.44 -19.13 -5.68
N HIS A 330 9.64 -18.87 -6.21
CA HIS A 330 10.50 -19.93 -6.74
C HIS A 330 10.86 -20.94 -5.66
N TYR A 331 11.33 -20.48 -4.50
CA TYR A 331 11.72 -21.36 -3.39
C TYR A 331 10.54 -22.15 -2.82
N LEU A 332 9.36 -21.52 -2.70
CA LEU A 332 8.13 -22.19 -2.25
C LEU A 332 7.63 -23.29 -3.21
N LYS A 333 8.13 -23.30 -4.46
CA LYS A 333 7.76 -24.29 -5.49
C LYS A 333 8.81 -25.36 -5.74
N LEU A 334 9.96 -25.28 -5.06
CA LEU A 334 10.97 -26.33 -5.09
C LEU A 334 10.39 -27.63 -4.51
N THR A 335 10.87 -28.77 -5.01
CA THR A 335 10.48 -30.05 -4.39
C THR A 335 11.08 -30.16 -2.98
N PRO A 336 10.53 -31.01 -2.10
CA PRO A 336 11.12 -31.24 -0.79
C PRO A 336 12.61 -31.61 -0.85
N GLU A 337 13.03 -32.40 -1.84
CA GLU A 337 14.42 -32.81 -2.04
C GLU A 337 15.33 -31.64 -2.43
N GLU A 338 14.81 -30.69 -3.21
CA GLU A 338 15.53 -29.47 -3.62
C GLU A 338 15.59 -28.45 -2.47
N LEU A 339 14.53 -28.34 -1.68
CA LEU A 339 14.40 -27.36 -0.59
C LEU A 339 15.16 -27.80 0.68
N GLU A 340 15.23 -29.10 0.94
CA GLU A 340 15.92 -29.68 2.11
C GLU A 340 17.36 -29.18 2.31
N PRO A 341 18.26 -29.20 1.32
CA PRO A 341 19.63 -28.72 1.51
C PRO A 341 19.70 -27.21 1.77
N ILE A 342 18.78 -26.43 1.20
CA ILE A 342 18.69 -24.98 1.42
C ILE A 342 18.30 -24.70 2.87
N ILE A 343 17.23 -25.36 3.33
CA ILE A 343 16.71 -25.17 4.69
C ILE A 343 17.68 -25.72 5.73
N ARG A 344 18.35 -26.85 5.47
CA ARG A 344 19.41 -27.38 6.33
C ARG A 344 20.53 -26.35 6.56
N ARG A 345 20.92 -25.60 5.52
CA ARG A 345 22.01 -24.63 5.57
C ARG A 345 21.59 -23.31 6.25
N HIS A 346 20.40 -22.81 5.94
CA HIS A 346 19.98 -21.45 6.29
C HIS A 346 18.92 -21.37 7.39
N TYR A 347 18.12 -22.42 7.58
CA TYR A 347 17.03 -22.43 8.57
C TYR A 347 16.80 -23.83 9.18
N PRO A 348 17.80 -24.38 9.91
CA PRO A 348 17.78 -25.78 10.36
C PRO A 348 16.63 -26.12 11.31
N GLU A 349 16.00 -25.12 11.95
CA GLU A 349 14.83 -25.31 12.82
C GLU A 349 13.61 -25.87 12.08
N ALA A 350 13.46 -25.59 10.77
CA ALA A 350 12.39 -26.17 9.96
C ALA A 350 12.78 -27.52 9.32
N LEU A 351 13.98 -28.04 9.56
CA LEU A 351 14.45 -29.25 8.89
C LEU A 351 13.57 -30.47 9.22
N GLN A 352 13.12 -30.59 10.47
CA GLN A 352 12.22 -31.68 10.89
C GLN A 352 10.88 -31.65 10.15
N ILE A 353 10.43 -30.47 9.72
CA ILE A 353 9.18 -30.29 8.97
C ILE A 353 9.31 -30.91 7.59
N ILE A 354 10.42 -30.64 6.90
CA ILE A 354 10.68 -31.16 5.56
C ILE A 354 10.93 -32.67 5.56
N GLN A 355 11.41 -33.20 6.68
CA GLN A 355 11.63 -34.63 6.89
C GLN A 355 10.42 -35.37 7.46
N MET A 356 9.26 -34.71 7.58
CA MET A 356 8.02 -35.38 8.00
C MET A 356 7.59 -36.44 6.98
N GLY A 357 6.75 -37.38 7.42
CA GLY A 357 6.16 -38.37 6.52
C GLY A 357 5.39 -37.71 5.37
N GLU A 358 5.45 -38.31 4.18
CA GLU A 358 4.95 -37.79 2.91
C GLU A 358 3.53 -37.18 3.00
N THR A 359 2.61 -37.88 3.67
CA THR A 359 1.22 -37.42 3.87
C THR A 359 1.12 -36.15 4.71
N THR A 360 1.94 -36.02 5.75
CA THR A 360 1.95 -34.86 6.64
C THR A 360 2.59 -33.66 5.96
N LEU A 361 3.72 -33.88 5.28
CA LEU A 361 4.39 -32.84 4.50
C LEU A 361 3.49 -32.31 3.39
N SER A 362 2.78 -33.19 2.66
CA SER A 362 1.82 -32.80 1.63
C SER A 362 0.71 -31.90 2.18
N ASN A 363 0.17 -32.19 3.36
CA ASN A 363 -0.83 -31.33 4.01
C ASN A 363 -0.27 -29.95 4.43
N VAL A 364 0.98 -29.90 4.91
CA VAL A 364 1.68 -28.65 5.23
C VAL A 364 1.86 -27.81 3.96
N LEU A 365 2.37 -28.41 2.89
CA LEU A 365 2.59 -27.74 1.61
C LEU A 365 1.25 -27.29 0.98
N GLY A 366 0.20 -28.10 1.05
CA GLY A 366 -1.14 -27.72 0.58
C GLY A 366 -1.73 -26.54 1.38
N THR A 367 -1.46 -26.48 2.69
CA THR A 367 -1.82 -25.33 3.53
C THR A 367 -1.04 -24.08 3.11
N MET A 368 0.28 -24.20 2.94
CA MET A 368 1.15 -23.12 2.49
C MET A 368 0.72 -22.59 1.12
N GLU A 369 0.48 -23.46 0.14
CA GLU A 369 0.03 -23.10 -1.20
C GLU A 369 -1.31 -22.34 -1.15
N SER A 370 -2.25 -22.80 -0.32
CA SER A 370 -3.58 -22.17 -0.18
C SER A 370 -3.51 -20.71 0.24
N PHE A 371 -2.57 -20.34 1.12
CA PHE A 371 -2.40 -18.96 1.60
C PHE A 371 -1.43 -18.11 0.76
N THR A 372 -0.57 -18.73 -0.04
CA THR A 372 0.49 -18.04 -0.80
C THR A 372 0.16 -17.78 -2.27
N LYS A 373 -1.03 -18.17 -2.77
CA LYS A 373 -1.46 -17.90 -4.16
C LYS A 373 -1.32 -16.43 -4.56
N HIS A 374 -1.60 -15.52 -3.63
CA HIS A 374 -1.47 -14.08 -3.89
C HIS A 374 -0.01 -13.64 -4.07
N LEU A 375 0.97 -14.31 -3.44
CA LEU A 375 2.40 -14.02 -3.63
C LEU A 375 2.84 -14.36 -5.05
N LEU A 376 2.34 -15.47 -5.62
CA LEU A 376 2.57 -15.78 -7.03
C LEU A 376 2.00 -14.69 -7.94
N GLN A 377 0.79 -14.22 -7.67
CA GLN A 377 0.19 -13.13 -8.45
C GLN A 377 1.00 -11.83 -8.30
N LEU A 378 1.48 -11.50 -7.09
CA LEU A 378 2.37 -10.34 -6.89
C LEU A 378 3.69 -10.50 -7.64
N ALA A 379 4.28 -11.71 -7.63
CA ALA A 379 5.48 -12.02 -8.39
C ALA A 379 5.24 -11.86 -9.91
N GLU A 380 4.08 -12.28 -10.42
CA GLU A 380 3.70 -12.08 -11.83
C GLU A 380 3.48 -10.60 -12.19
N ILE A 381 2.89 -9.81 -11.27
CA ILE A 381 2.55 -8.40 -11.49
C ILE A 381 3.76 -7.48 -11.32
N TRP A 382 4.58 -7.71 -10.29
CA TRP A 382 5.71 -6.84 -9.93
C TRP A 382 7.03 -7.36 -10.50
N ASP A 383 7.26 -8.67 -10.54
CA ASP A 383 8.60 -9.19 -10.86
C ASP A 383 8.64 -9.95 -12.20
N GLY A 384 7.48 -10.15 -12.85
CA GLY A 384 7.36 -10.81 -14.15
C GLY A 384 7.63 -12.32 -14.10
N TYR A 385 7.23 -12.99 -13.01
CA TYR A 385 7.50 -14.41 -12.73
C TYR A 385 7.34 -15.35 -13.94
N GLN A 386 6.26 -15.19 -14.68
CA GLN A 386 5.90 -15.99 -15.85
C GLN A 386 6.90 -15.86 -17.01
N TYR A 387 7.61 -14.73 -17.11
CA TYR A 387 8.58 -14.46 -18.18
C TYR A 387 10.01 -14.86 -17.80
N LYS A 388 10.29 -15.11 -16.51
CA LYS A 388 11.65 -15.44 -16.01
C LYS A 388 11.82 -16.92 -15.60
N ARG A 389 10.88 -17.78 -16.01
CA ARG A 389 10.91 -19.22 -15.67
C ARG A 389 12.15 -19.92 -16.23
N ASP A 390 12.52 -19.59 -17.46
CA ASP A 390 13.64 -20.19 -18.18
C ASP A 390 15.03 -19.77 -17.67
N ILE A 391 15.09 -18.83 -16.73
CA ILE A 391 16.32 -18.37 -16.07
C ILE A 391 16.25 -18.56 -14.55
N ASN A 392 15.42 -19.48 -14.05
CA ASN A 392 15.21 -19.74 -12.62
C ASN A 392 14.95 -18.47 -11.79
N GLN A 393 14.16 -17.54 -12.33
CA GLN A 393 13.81 -16.28 -11.67
C GLN A 393 15.01 -15.38 -11.33
N MET A 394 16.13 -15.54 -12.03
CA MET A 394 17.32 -14.70 -11.87
C MET A 394 17.02 -13.26 -12.33
N SER A 395 17.74 -12.30 -11.73
CA SER A 395 17.72 -10.89 -12.10
C SER A 395 19.14 -10.39 -12.22
N VAL A 396 19.36 -9.24 -12.87
CA VAL A 396 20.70 -8.64 -12.92
C VAL A 396 21.21 -8.33 -11.50
N ARG A 397 20.29 -8.00 -10.59
CA ARG A 397 20.61 -7.80 -9.17
C ARG A 397 21.28 -9.02 -8.52
N LEU A 398 20.82 -10.22 -8.88
CA LEU A 398 21.32 -11.48 -8.34
C LEU A 398 22.55 -12.00 -9.08
N LEU A 399 23.01 -11.33 -10.14
CA LEU A 399 24.16 -11.70 -10.96
C LEU A 399 25.40 -10.84 -10.69
N GLN A 400 25.38 -10.01 -9.65
CA GLN A 400 26.52 -9.23 -9.21
C GLN A 400 27.66 -10.13 -8.72
N ASP A 401 28.88 -9.58 -8.68
CA ASP A 401 30.10 -10.34 -8.33
C ASP A 401 30.08 -10.89 -6.90
N GLN A 402 29.38 -10.24 -5.98
CA GLN A 402 29.17 -10.75 -4.61
C GLN A 402 28.31 -12.04 -4.56
N TYR A 403 27.62 -12.38 -5.64
CA TYR A 403 26.74 -13.53 -5.78
C TYR A 403 27.25 -14.51 -6.85
N ASP A 404 28.56 -14.82 -6.88
CA ASP A 404 29.16 -15.73 -7.87
C ASP A 404 28.46 -17.11 -7.95
N GLU A 405 27.97 -17.65 -6.82
CA GLU A 405 27.17 -18.88 -6.83
C GLU A 405 25.93 -18.78 -7.74
N ASN A 406 25.26 -17.61 -7.79
CA ASN A 406 24.11 -17.40 -8.67
C ASN A 406 24.52 -17.33 -10.15
N GLN A 407 25.68 -16.74 -10.45
CA GLN A 407 26.24 -16.74 -11.82
C GLN A 407 26.50 -18.17 -12.30
N ILE A 408 27.09 -19.01 -11.44
CA ILE A 408 27.31 -20.44 -11.72
C ILE A 408 25.99 -21.17 -11.92
N ARG A 409 25.01 -20.97 -11.03
CA ARG A 409 23.69 -21.63 -11.14
C ARG A 409 22.96 -21.24 -12.42
N LEU A 410 23.00 -19.97 -12.83
CA LEU A 410 22.38 -19.54 -14.07
C LEU A 410 23.11 -20.14 -15.28
N ALA A 411 24.44 -20.09 -15.29
CA ALA A 411 25.24 -20.63 -16.37
C ALA A 411 25.04 -22.14 -16.51
N GLU A 412 24.99 -22.90 -15.41
CA GLU A 412 24.73 -24.33 -15.43
C GLU A 412 23.29 -24.65 -15.86
N HIS A 413 22.32 -23.80 -15.52
CA HIS A 413 20.94 -23.98 -15.95
C HIS A 413 20.78 -23.80 -17.47
N LEU A 414 21.39 -22.76 -18.03
CA LEU A 414 21.28 -22.46 -19.47
C LEU A 414 22.24 -23.31 -20.32
N ILE A 415 23.46 -23.53 -19.82
CA ILE A 415 24.58 -24.19 -20.50
C ILE A 415 25.17 -25.25 -19.54
N PRO A 416 24.48 -26.38 -19.32
CA PRO A 416 24.90 -27.38 -18.35
C PRO A 416 26.21 -28.06 -18.77
N ILE A 417 27.18 -28.14 -17.87
CA ILE A 417 28.44 -28.86 -18.11
C ILE A 417 28.38 -30.29 -17.57
N PHE A 418 27.41 -30.62 -16.71
CA PHE A 418 27.20 -31.99 -16.21
C PHE A 418 25.90 -32.60 -16.75
N LYS A 419 25.91 -33.89 -17.09
CA LYS A 419 24.66 -34.63 -17.34
C LYS A 419 23.93 -34.93 -16.02
N GLU A 420 22.63 -35.20 -16.08
CA GLU A 420 21.89 -35.71 -14.91
C GLU A 420 22.58 -36.96 -14.33
N LYS A 421 22.64 -37.05 -13.00
CA LYS A 421 23.23 -38.21 -12.30
C LYS A 421 22.46 -39.48 -12.69
N ASN A 422 23.14 -40.43 -13.34
CA ASN A 422 22.69 -41.81 -13.34
C ASN A 422 22.80 -42.38 -11.91
N LYS A 423 21.94 -43.33 -11.54
CA LYS A 423 21.79 -43.85 -10.18
C LYS A 423 23.08 -44.40 -9.52
N ASP A 424 24.18 -44.58 -10.26
CA ASP A 424 25.37 -45.32 -9.82
C ASP A 424 26.74 -44.64 -10.09
N GLY A 425 26.83 -43.31 -10.30
CA GLY A 425 28.16 -42.68 -10.49
C GLY A 425 28.18 -41.16 -10.68
N GLU A 426 29.40 -40.59 -10.76
CA GLU A 426 29.60 -39.17 -11.06
C GLU A 426 29.07 -38.81 -12.46
N PRO A 427 28.41 -37.65 -12.61
CA PRO A 427 27.78 -37.27 -13.87
C PRO A 427 28.85 -37.00 -14.95
N PRO A 428 28.72 -37.57 -16.15
CA PRO A 428 29.68 -37.32 -17.23
C PRO A 428 29.62 -35.85 -17.69
N VAL A 429 30.79 -35.28 -17.99
CA VAL A 429 30.96 -33.89 -18.43
C VAL A 429 30.53 -33.71 -19.89
N ILE A 430 29.80 -32.64 -20.19
CA ILE A 430 29.44 -32.20 -21.53
C ILE A 430 30.52 -31.23 -22.03
N VAL A 431 31.59 -31.79 -22.61
CA VAL A 431 32.77 -31.04 -23.05
C VAL A 431 32.40 -29.89 -24.01
N GLU A 432 31.41 -30.11 -24.87
CA GLU A 432 30.91 -29.12 -25.84
C GLU A 432 30.35 -27.83 -25.20
N ASN A 433 29.94 -27.89 -23.93
CA ASN A 433 29.33 -26.78 -23.21
C ASN A 433 30.32 -26.00 -22.35
N VAL A 434 31.52 -26.54 -22.09
CA VAL A 434 32.50 -25.94 -21.17
C VAL A 434 32.88 -24.52 -21.61
N ILE A 435 33.26 -24.35 -22.88
CA ILE A 435 33.68 -23.04 -23.40
C ILE A 435 32.51 -22.05 -23.49
N PRO A 436 31.35 -22.40 -24.08
CA PRO A 436 30.18 -21.53 -24.05
C PRO A 436 29.75 -21.11 -22.62
N HIS A 437 29.84 -22.03 -21.65
CA HIS A 437 29.55 -21.75 -20.25
C HIS A 437 30.51 -20.71 -19.65
N LEU A 438 31.82 -20.89 -19.86
CA LEU A 438 32.84 -19.94 -19.39
C LEU A 438 32.71 -18.58 -20.07
N VAL A 439 32.47 -18.54 -21.38
CA VAL A 439 32.21 -17.30 -22.11
C VAL A 439 31.01 -16.58 -21.51
N PHE A 440 29.89 -17.27 -21.27
CA PHE A 440 28.70 -16.65 -20.67
C PHE A 440 28.97 -16.08 -19.27
N ARG A 441 29.71 -16.79 -18.41
CA ARG A 441 30.12 -16.27 -17.10
C ARG A 441 31.04 -15.05 -17.23
N GLY A 442 32.00 -15.09 -18.15
CA GLY A 442 32.88 -13.97 -18.47
C GLY A 442 32.10 -12.73 -18.92
N LEU A 443 31.05 -12.89 -19.74
CA LEU A 443 30.15 -11.80 -20.14
C LEU A 443 29.47 -11.13 -18.95
N ILE A 444 28.94 -11.92 -17.99
CA ILE A 444 28.30 -11.38 -16.79
C ILE A 444 29.30 -10.53 -15.99
N ARG A 445 30.50 -11.06 -15.73
CA ARG A 445 31.53 -10.35 -14.95
C ARG A 445 32.05 -9.09 -15.64
N SER A 446 32.30 -9.14 -16.95
CA SER A 446 32.71 -7.96 -17.71
C SER A 446 31.61 -6.89 -17.75
N LEU A 447 30.33 -7.26 -17.83
CA LEU A 447 29.22 -6.32 -17.69
C LEU A 447 29.16 -5.66 -16.30
N ASN A 448 29.35 -6.45 -15.24
CA ASN A 448 29.42 -5.94 -13.86
C ASN A 448 30.57 -4.95 -13.69
N LYS A 449 31.72 -5.24 -14.31
CA LYS A 449 32.95 -4.42 -14.26
C LYS A 449 32.83 -3.12 -15.05
N ASP A 450 32.36 -3.18 -16.30
CA ASP A 450 32.42 -2.05 -17.23
C ASP A 450 31.29 -1.05 -17.05
N ILE A 451 30.09 -1.53 -16.72
CA ILE A 451 28.90 -0.68 -16.54
C ILE A 451 28.69 -0.37 -15.05
N GLY A 452 28.85 -1.37 -14.20
CA GLY A 452 28.75 -1.23 -12.74
C GLY A 452 27.60 -1.99 -12.11
N ASN A 453 27.64 -2.06 -10.78
CA ASN A 453 26.71 -2.83 -9.95
C ASN A 453 25.71 -1.94 -9.17
N GLU A 454 25.94 -0.62 -9.11
CA GLU A 454 25.17 0.32 -8.31
C GLU A 454 23.73 0.52 -8.81
N GLU A 455 22.80 0.79 -7.90
CA GLU A 455 21.39 1.03 -8.20
C GLU A 455 21.25 2.25 -9.14
N GLY A 456 20.62 2.07 -10.30
CA GLY A 456 20.47 3.11 -11.34
C GLY A 456 21.61 3.18 -12.37
N LEU A 457 22.78 2.63 -12.07
CA LEU A 457 23.91 2.48 -13.00
C LEU A 457 24.15 1.02 -13.44
N ARG A 458 23.36 0.08 -12.92
CA ARG A 458 23.43 -1.35 -13.25
C ARG A 458 23.13 -1.61 -14.73
N TRP A 459 23.85 -2.58 -15.31
CA TRP A 459 23.55 -3.05 -16.65
C TRP A 459 22.16 -3.70 -16.74
N LYS A 460 21.64 -3.76 -17.95
CA LYS A 460 20.33 -4.29 -18.31
C LYS A 460 20.49 -5.48 -19.23
N TRP A 461 19.53 -6.40 -19.26
CA TRP A 461 19.55 -7.54 -20.18
C TRP A 461 19.69 -7.10 -21.64
N ALA A 462 19.17 -5.92 -22.01
CA ALA A 462 19.45 -5.28 -23.30
C ALA A 462 20.94 -5.12 -23.61
N ASN A 463 21.77 -4.72 -22.64
CA ASN A 463 23.21 -4.56 -22.83
C ASN A 463 23.89 -5.90 -23.12
N MET A 464 23.46 -6.98 -22.44
CA MET A 464 23.95 -8.32 -22.73
C MET A 464 23.58 -8.75 -24.16
N VAL A 465 22.34 -8.50 -24.59
CA VAL A 465 21.89 -8.80 -25.95
C VAL A 465 22.65 -7.97 -27.00
N GLU A 466 22.98 -6.70 -26.71
CA GLU A 466 23.80 -5.86 -27.59
C GLU A 466 25.20 -6.44 -27.79
N ILE A 467 25.83 -6.95 -26.73
CA ILE A 467 27.13 -7.63 -26.83
C ILE A 467 26.99 -8.93 -27.63
N LEU A 468 25.99 -9.75 -27.31
CA LEU A 468 25.76 -11.03 -27.98
C LEU A 468 25.39 -10.91 -29.47
N LYS A 469 25.07 -9.70 -29.96
CA LYS A 469 24.84 -9.42 -31.38
C LYS A 469 26.12 -9.11 -32.17
N LYS A 470 27.24 -8.88 -31.49
CA LYS A 470 28.53 -8.59 -32.11
C LYS A 470 29.14 -9.85 -32.73
N PRO A 471 30.15 -9.73 -33.61
CA PRO A 471 30.92 -10.88 -34.07
C PRO A 471 31.47 -11.69 -32.88
N TYR A 472 31.53 -13.02 -33.02
CA TYR A 472 31.93 -13.91 -31.91
C TYR A 472 33.29 -13.54 -31.30
N ARG A 473 34.22 -13.07 -32.13
CA ARG A 473 35.51 -12.56 -31.67
C ARG A 473 35.36 -11.44 -30.62
N GLU A 474 34.48 -10.48 -30.82
CA GLU A 474 34.26 -9.39 -29.88
C GLU A 474 33.55 -9.88 -28.61
N ILE A 475 32.59 -10.80 -28.75
CA ILE A 475 31.93 -11.46 -27.60
C ILE A 475 32.98 -12.17 -26.74
N PHE A 476 33.85 -12.96 -27.39
CA PHE A 476 34.90 -13.73 -26.75
C PHE A 476 35.93 -12.82 -26.07
N ALA A 477 36.44 -11.80 -26.78
CA ALA A 477 37.38 -10.83 -26.24
C ALA A 477 36.81 -10.13 -24.99
N PHE A 478 35.55 -9.67 -25.07
CA PHE A 478 34.87 -9.04 -23.93
C PHE A 478 34.71 -9.99 -22.74
N ALA A 479 34.39 -11.27 -22.99
CA ALA A 479 34.21 -12.26 -21.94
C ALA A 479 35.52 -12.58 -21.20
N ILE A 480 36.64 -12.74 -21.91
CA ILE A 480 37.91 -13.20 -21.31
C ILE A 480 38.60 -12.13 -20.44
N GLU A 481 38.25 -10.86 -20.57
CA GLU A 481 38.81 -9.74 -19.78
C GLU A 481 38.56 -9.87 -18.27
N SER A 482 37.51 -10.59 -17.88
CA SER A 482 37.08 -10.73 -16.47
C SER A 482 37.01 -12.18 -16.00
N LEU A 483 37.62 -13.12 -16.74
CA LEU A 483 37.81 -14.49 -16.31
C LEU A 483 38.94 -14.61 -15.29
N THR A 484 38.85 -15.59 -14.38
CA THR A 484 39.96 -15.89 -13.46
C THR A 484 41.13 -16.54 -14.21
N PRO A 485 42.36 -16.48 -13.67
CA PRO A 485 43.50 -17.20 -14.23
C PRO A 485 43.21 -18.69 -14.45
N ASP A 486 42.57 -19.35 -13.48
CA ASP A 486 42.18 -20.76 -13.57
C ASP A 486 41.21 -21.00 -14.73
N GLU A 487 40.20 -20.13 -14.90
CA GLU A 487 39.23 -20.24 -16.00
C GLU A 487 39.90 -20.02 -17.37
N ARG A 488 40.89 -19.11 -17.46
CA ARG A 488 41.64 -18.85 -18.69
C ARG A 488 42.44 -20.07 -19.15
N THR A 489 43.02 -20.84 -18.24
CA THR A 489 43.77 -22.06 -18.58
C THR A 489 42.90 -23.16 -19.20
N LEU A 490 41.58 -23.13 -19.01
CA LEU A 490 40.66 -24.12 -19.57
C LEU A 490 40.39 -23.94 -21.07
N PHE A 491 40.72 -22.78 -21.65
CA PHE A 491 40.46 -22.49 -23.07
C PHE A 491 41.50 -23.11 -24.01
N ILE A 492 42.75 -23.24 -23.55
CA ILE A 492 43.88 -23.67 -24.38
C ILE A 492 44.60 -24.80 -23.66
N ASN A 493 44.70 -25.97 -24.29
CA ASN A 493 45.38 -27.11 -23.70
C ASN A 493 46.91 -26.89 -23.68
N ASP A 494 47.52 -26.82 -22.50
CA ASP A 494 48.96 -26.61 -22.33
C ASP A 494 49.84 -27.65 -23.04
N ALA A 495 49.32 -28.86 -23.29
CA ALA A 495 50.05 -29.90 -24.03
C ALA A 495 50.44 -29.46 -25.46
N ILE A 496 49.75 -28.46 -26.03
CA ILE A 496 50.04 -27.97 -27.38
C ILE A 496 51.24 -27.00 -27.42
N LYS A 497 51.69 -26.47 -26.28
CA LYS A 497 52.81 -25.52 -26.20
C LYS A 497 54.08 -26.10 -26.80
N LEU A 498 54.43 -27.34 -26.46
CA LEU A 498 55.64 -28.01 -26.96
C LEU A 498 55.61 -28.22 -28.48
N PRO A 499 54.55 -28.79 -29.09
CA PRO A 499 54.38 -28.83 -30.54
C PRO A 499 54.52 -27.48 -31.23
N ILE A 500 53.94 -26.42 -30.67
CA ILE A 500 54.04 -25.05 -31.22
C ILE A 500 55.47 -24.55 -31.15
N THR A 501 56.16 -24.69 -30.02
CA THR A 501 57.58 -24.30 -29.90
C THR A 501 58.46 -25.01 -30.95
N GLN A 502 58.21 -26.29 -31.20
CA GLN A 502 58.92 -27.03 -32.25
C GLN A 502 58.61 -26.52 -33.66
N ALA A 503 57.36 -26.15 -33.94
CA ALA A 503 56.96 -25.57 -35.22
C ALA A 503 57.58 -24.17 -35.42
N THR A 504 57.67 -23.34 -34.37
CA THR A 504 58.35 -22.04 -34.38
C THR A 504 59.84 -22.21 -34.72
N MET A 505 60.52 -23.21 -34.15
CA MET A 505 61.93 -23.50 -34.46
C MET A 505 62.13 -23.97 -35.91
N ARG A 506 61.20 -24.75 -36.47
CA ARG A 506 61.23 -25.15 -37.89
C ARG A 506 61.00 -23.96 -38.82
N LEU A 507 60.11 -23.04 -38.44
CA LEU A 507 59.86 -21.81 -39.19
C LEU A 507 61.13 -20.93 -39.24
N LEU A 508 61.87 -20.83 -38.13
CA LEU A 508 63.17 -20.16 -38.10
C LEU A 508 64.17 -20.77 -39.10
N GLN A 509 64.26 -22.09 -39.19
CA GLN A 509 65.17 -22.79 -40.10
C GLN A 509 64.84 -22.58 -41.59
N ARG A 510 63.56 -22.34 -41.92
CA ARG A 510 63.07 -22.14 -43.29
C ARG A 510 63.14 -20.68 -43.75
N GLY A 511 63.20 -19.73 -42.81
CA GLY A 511 63.07 -18.29 -43.09
C GLY A 511 61.62 -17.81 -43.02
N PHE A 512 61.41 -16.63 -42.44
CA PHE A 512 60.09 -16.06 -42.17
C PHE A 512 59.59 -15.22 -43.36
N SER A 513 58.86 -15.83 -44.31
CA SER A 513 58.21 -15.08 -45.40
C SER A 513 56.91 -15.75 -45.86
N PHE A 514 55.78 -15.06 -45.69
CA PHE A 514 54.47 -15.43 -46.25
C PHE A 514 53.96 -14.27 -47.09
N ASN A 515 53.53 -14.51 -48.33
CA ASN A 515 53.01 -13.44 -49.19
C ASN A 515 51.52 -13.21 -48.97
N THR A 516 50.78 -14.25 -48.58
CA THR A 516 49.35 -14.20 -48.28
C THR A 516 49.03 -14.96 -46.98
N ASP A 517 47.84 -14.74 -46.41
CA ASP A 517 47.38 -15.54 -45.26
C ASP A 517 47.17 -17.01 -45.65
N ASP A 518 46.81 -17.28 -46.91
CA ASP A 518 46.70 -18.64 -47.47
C ASP A 518 48.04 -19.39 -47.46
N ASP A 519 49.13 -18.73 -47.84
CA ASP A 519 50.48 -19.32 -47.80
C ASP A 519 50.87 -19.74 -46.37
N MET A 520 50.49 -18.91 -45.38
CA MET A 520 50.69 -19.19 -43.96
C MET A 520 49.82 -20.35 -43.50
N ILE A 521 48.53 -20.35 -43.85
CA ILE A 521 47.58 -21.42 -43.53
C ILE A 521 48.06 -22.76 -44.10
N GLU A 522 48.53 -22.79 -45.34
CA GLU A 522 49.07 -24.00 -45.96
C GLU A 522 50.32 -24.50 -45.21
N PHE A 523 51.23 -23.61 -44.84
CA PHE A 523 52.42 -23.96 -44.06
C PHE A 523 52.07 -24.54 -42.69
N VAL A 524 51.23 -23.84 -41.93
CA VAL A 524 50.79 -24.27 -40.59
C VAL A 524 50.03 -25.59 -40.69
N GLY A 525 49.17 -25.75 -41.71
CA GLY A 525 48.46 -26.99 -42.03
C GLY A 525 49.40 -28.19 -42.19
N LYS A 526 50.57 -28.00 -42.80
CA LYS A 526 51.60 -29.04 -42.93
C LYS A 526 52.34 -29.34 -41.62
N GLN A 527 52.40 -28.41 -40.67
CA GLN A 527 53.02 -28.65 -39.35
C GLN A 527 52.11 -29.45 -38.42
N PHE A 528 50.80 -29.24 -38.54
CA PHE A 528 49.77 -29.82 -37.69
C PHE A 528 48.70 -30.49 -38.55
N SER A 529 49.03 -31.68 -39.06
CA SER A 529 48.21 -32.40 -40.03
C SER A 529 47.20 -33.35 -39.39
N LYS A 530 47.30 -33.59 -38.08
CA LYS A 530 46.39 -34.52 -37.38
C LYS A 530 45.16 -33.79 -36.85
N PRO A 531 43.97 -34.42 -36.89
CA PRO A 531 42.75 -33.84 -36.33
C PRO A 531 42.88 -33.42 -34.85
N GLU A 532 43.61 -34.19 -34.05
CA GLU A 532 43.89 -33.86 -32.64
C GLU A 532 44.79 -32.64 -32.43
N GLU A 533 45.50 -32.16 -33.47
CA GLU A 533 46.39 -31.00 -33.42
C GLU A 533 45.69 -29.71 -33.91
N LYS A 534 44.37 -29.75 -34.14
CA LYS A 534 43.58 -28.62 -34.64
C LYS A 534 43.73 -27.36 -33.78
N GLN A 535 43.70 -27.51 -32.45
CA GLN A 535 43.89 -26.38 -31.54
C GLN A 535 45.32 -25.80 -31.66
N ALA A 536 46.34 -26.66 -31.74
CA ALA A 536 47.74 -26.23 -31.94
C ALA A 536 47.92 -25.46 -33.26
N ASN A 537 47.26 -25.94 -34.33
CA ASN A 537 47.22 -25.28 -35.63
C ASN A 537 46.70 -23.85 -35.51
N LEU A 538 45.51 -23.66 -34.93
CA LEU A 538 44.88 -22.35 -34.78
C LEU A 538 45.69 -21.39 -33.88
N VAL A 539 46.20 -21.88 -32.74
CA VAL A 539 47.04 -21.07 -31.86
C VAL A 539 48.33 -20.64 -32.54
N PHE A 540 48.95 -21.52 -33.35
CA PHE A 540 50.13 -21.14 -34.12
C PHE A 540 49.84 -20.11 -35.22
N ARG A 541 48.67 -20.19 -35.90
CA ARG A 541 48.23 -19.13 -36.82
C ARG A 541 48.10 -17.78 -36.12
N ALA A 542 47.46 -17.76 -34.94
CA ALA A 542 47.30 -16.54 -34.15
C ALA A 542 48.65 -15.92 -33.77
N LEU A 543 49.60 -16.78 -33.37
CA LEU A 543 50.97 -16.38 -33.02
C LEU A 543 51.71 -15.78 -34.24
N ILE A 544 51.59 -16.41 -35.41
CA ILE A 544 52.17 -15.87 -36.66
C ILE A 544 51.54 -14.53 -37.02
N ARG A 545 50.21 -14.41 -36.99
CA ARG A 545 49.50 -13.17 -37.32
C ARG A 545 49.84 -12.02 -36.37
N LYS A 546 50.06 -12.29 -35.08
CA LYS A 546 50.48 -11.27 -34.10
C LYS A 546 51.84 -10.66 -34.44
N HIS A 547 52.82 -11.50 -34.74
CA HIS A 547 54.23 -11.08 -34.85
C HIS A 547 54.71 -10.88 -36.30
N ARG A 548 53.87 -11.12 -37.32
CA ARG A 548 54.26 -11.00 -38.74
C ARG A 548 54.71 -9.60 -39.16
N HIS A 549 54.40 -8.57 -38.35
CA HIS A 549 54.76 -7.18 -38.60
C HIS A 549 55.89 -6.68 -37.69
N ASP A 550 56.41 -7.52 -36.80
CA ASP A 550 57.52 -7.14 -35.93
C ASP A 550 58.83 -7.06 -36.73
N ASP A 551 59.77 -6.23 -36.28
CA ASP A 551 61.10 -6.13 -36.88
C ASP A 551 61.85 -7.47 -36.91
N ILE A 552 61.64 -8.28 -35.87
CA ILE A 552 62.16 -9.65 -35.74
C ILE A 552 61.04 -10.56 -35.24
N PRO A 553 60.17 -11.10 -36.13
CA PRO A 553 58.99 -11.87 -35.76
C PRO A 553 59.28 -13.04 -34.80
N PHE A 554 60.43 -13.69 -34.97
CA PHE A 554 60.84 -14.83 -34.14
C PHE A 554 61.02 -14.47 -32.66
N VAL A 555 61.61 -13.30 -32.36
CA VAL A 555 61.88 -12.89 -30.97
C VAL A 555 60.55 -12.69 -30.24
N GLY A 556 59.59 -11.98 -30.85
CA GLY A 556 58.27 -11.78 -30.26
C GLY A 556 57.48 -13.08 -30.06
N MET A 557 57.63 -14.05 -30.97
CA MET A 557 57.04 -15.39 -30.80
C MET A 557 57.62 -16.14 -29.61
N VAL A 558 58.94 -16.12 -29.43
CA VAL A 558 59.61 -16.77 -28.30
C VAL A 558 59.20 -16.11 -26.98
N GLU A 559 59.19 -14.78 -26.93
CA GLU A 559 58.74 -14.04 -25.75
C GLU A 559 57.29 -14.38 -25.36
N THR A 560 56.39 -14.50 -26.35
CA THR A 560 55.00 -14.92 -26.10
C THR A 560 54.91 -16.37 -25.61
N LEU A 561 55.76 -17.27 -26.11
CA LEU A 561 55.81 -18.66 -25.63
C LEU A 561 56.41 -18.79 -24.22
N GLU A 562 57.34 -17.89 -23.85
CA GLU A 562 57.87 -17.79 -22.49
C GLU A 562 56.78 -17.33 -21.51
N HIS A 563 55.97 -16.33 -21.89
CA HIS A 563 54.85 -15.81 -21.11
C HIS A 563 53.50 -16.43 -21.52
N TRP A 564 53.51 -17.73 -21.83
CA TRP A 564 52.35 -18.46 -22.36
C TRP A 564 51.08 -18.25 -21.55
N GLU A 565 51.15 -18.46 -20.23
CA GLU A 565 49.99 -18.43 -19.33
C GLU A 565 49.30 -17.06 -19.30
N ASP A 566 50.07 -15.98 -19.42
CA ASP A 566 49.55 -14.61 -19.29
C ASP A 566 49.02 -14.04 -20.60
N VAL A 567 49.62 -14.43 -21.75
CA VAL A 567 49.46 -13.68 -23.00
C VAL A 567 48.76 -14.50 -24.10
N ILE A 568 48.82 -15.84 -24.07
CA ILE A 568 48.42 -16.65 -25.23
C ILE A 568 46.94 -16.52 -25.57
N LEU A 569 46.06 -16.45 -24.57
CA LEU A 569 44.62 -16.33 -24.79
C LEU A 569 44.27 -14.99 -25.45
N ASP A 570 44.93 -13.91 -25.03
CA ASP A 570 44.77 -12.58 -25.63
C ASP A 570 45.33 -12.56 -27.05
N VAL A 571 46.44 -13.27 -27.33
CA VAL A 571 46.95 -13.46 -28.70
C VAL A 571 45.90 -14.13 -29.57
N VAL A 572 45.32 -15.22 -29.09
CA VAL A 572 44.30 -15.99 -29.80
C VAL A 572 43.06 -15.14 -30.08
N ALA A 573 42.50 -14.49 -29.05
CA ALA A 573 41.31 -13.65 -29.18
C ALA A 573 41.50 -12.49 -30.17
N ASN A 574 42.71 -11.90 -30.21
CA ASN A 574 42.99 -10.75 -31.05
C ASN A 574 43.45 -11.08 -32.48
N ASN A 575 43.84 -12.32 -32.77
CA ASN A 575 44.47 -12.67 -34.06
C ASN A 575 43.75 -13.76 -34.85
N LEU A 576 42.69 -14.34 -34.30
CA LEU A 576 41.80 -15.25 -35.03
C LEU A 576 40.53 -14.53 -35.53
N SER A 577 39.91 -15.11 -36.57
CA SER A 577 38.57 -14.75 -37.06
C SER A 577 37.47 -15.31 -36.16
N SER A 578 36.22 -14.85 -36.34
CA SER A 578 35.09 -15.37 -35.56
C SER A 578 34.84 -16.84 -35.83
N HIS A 579 34.96 -17.28 -37.09
CA HIS A 579 34.85 -18.68 -37.48
C HIS A 579 35.96 -19.54 -36.86
N GLU A 580 37.21 -19.09 -36.90
CA GLU A 580 38.34 -19.82 -36.29
C GLU A 580 38.19 -19.95 -34.77
N LEU A 581 37.81 -18.87 -34.08
CA LEU A 581 37.58 -18.87 -32.62
C LEU A 581 36.43 -19.79 -32.22
N ALA A 582 35.33 -19.80 -32.97
CA ALA A 582 34.20 -20.70 -32.70
C ALA A 582 34.56 -22.18 -32.86
N SER A 583 35.70 -22.45 -33.51
CA SER A 583 36.17 -23.78 -33.86
C SER A 583 37.36 -24.29 -33.02
N ILE A 584 37.84 -23.47 -32.06
CA ILE A 584 39.12 -23.66 -31.35
C ILE A 584 39.14 -24.90 -30.46
N THR A 585 38.00 -25.20 -29.84
CA THR A 585 37.80 -26.30 -28.92
C THR A 585 36.74 -27.26 -29.43
N ASN A 586 35.57 -26.75 -29.82
CA ASN A 586 34.53 -27.53 -30.49
C ASN A 586 34.30 -26.99 -31.90
N THR A 587 33.38 -27.57 -32.66
CA THR A 587 33.08 -27.10 -34.02
C THR A 587 32.16 -25.88 -34.07
N ASN A 588 31.34 -25.65 -33.04
CA ASN A 588 30.20 -24.74 -33.09
C ASN A 588 29.98 -23.92 -31.79
N ASP A 589 31.05 -23.52 -31.08
CA ASP A 589 30.93 -22.88 -29.76
C ASP A 589 30.03 -21.62 -29.79
N HIS A 590 30.13 -20.80 -30.84
CA HIS A 590 29.26 -19.63 -31.03
C HIS A 590 27.78 -20.01 -31.21
N GLN A 591 27.49 -21.02 -32.03
CA GLN A 591 26.12 -21.48 -32.26
C GLN A 591 25.52 -22.07 -30.99
N THR A 592 26.31 -22.85 -30.24
CA THR A 592 25.90 -23.40 -28.94
C THR A 592 25.56 -22.27 -27.97
N LEU A 593 26.44 -21.27 -27.83
CA LEU A 593 26.20 -20.11 -26.97
C LEU A 593 24.88 -19.39 -27.31
N ILE A 594 24.70 -18.98 -28.57
CA ILE A 594 23.51 -18.21 -29.00
C ILE A 594 22.23 -19.05 -28.84
N THR A 595 22.28 -20.34 -29.17
CA THR A 595 21.12 -21.24 -29.05
C THR A 595 20.72 -21.47 -27.61
N LYS A 596 21.69 -21.66 -26.70
CA LYS A 596 21.41 -21.89 -25.28
C LYS A 596 20.94 -20.63 -24.56
N LEU A 597 21.37 -19.45 -25.01
CA LEU A 597 20.93 -18.16 -24.48
C LEU A 597 19.63 -17.63 -25.12
N ALA A 598 18.90 -18.45 -25.88
CA ALA A 598 17.61 -18.08 -26.48
C ALA A 598 16.61 -17.44 -25.50
N PRO A 599 16.48 -17.86 -24.22
CA PRO A 599 15.59 -17.19 -23.28
C PRO A 599 15.88 -15.70 -23.10
N ILE A 600 17.17 -15.32 -23.08
CA ILE A 600 17.61 -13.93 -22.90
C ILE A 600 17.14 -13.09 -24.09
N PHE A 601 17.41 -13.55 -25.32
CA PHE A 601 16.95 -12.85 -26.53
C PHE A 601 15.43 -12.71 -26.61
N THR A 602 14.70 -13.71 -26.10
CA THR A 602 13.24 -13.77 -26.17
C THR A 602 12.59 -12.70 -25.28
N TRP A 603 13.16 -12.42 -24.10
CA TRP A 603 12.48 -11.65 -23.05
C TRP A 603 13.26 -10.47 -22.45
N TYR A 604 14.48 -10.17 -22.90
CA TYR A 604 15.33 -9.13 -22.29
C TYR A 604 14.61 -7.79 -22.01
N ASP A 605 13.85 -7.27 -22.97
CA ASP A 605 13.17 -5.98 -22.87
C ASP A 605 12.04 -6.00 -21.82
N THR A 606 11.42 -7.18 -21.67
CA THR A 606 10.39 -7.44 -20.67
C THR A 606 11.00 -7.55 -19.29
N TRP A 607 12.12 -8.27 -19.15
CA TRP A 607 12.84 -8.37 -17.88
C TRP A 607 13.35 -7.01 -17.41
N ASP A 608 13.89 -6.19 -18.32
CA ASP A 608 14.36 -4.83 -18.01
C ASP A 608 13.23 -3.93 -17.51
N LYS A 609 12.03 -4.03 -18.07
CA LYS A 609 10.85 -3.28 -17.60
C LYS A 609 10.50 -3.62 -16.15
N PHE A 610 10.50 -4.91 -15.79
CA PHE A 610 10.22 -5.34 -14.41
C PHE A 610 11.35 -4.98 -13.43
N GLU A 611 12.61 -5.05 -13.87
CA GLU A 611 13.76 -4.74 -13.01
C GLU A 611 13.94 -3.25 -12.76
N THR A 612 13.51 -2.40 -13.69
CA THR A 612 13.62 -0.93 -13.58
C THR A 612 12.38 -0.25 -13.00
N GLN A 613 11.33 -1.01 -12.66
CA GLN A 613 10.13 -0.44 -12.07
C GLN A 613 10.42 0.21 -10.70
N PRO A 614 9.71 1.29 -10.33
CA PRO A 614 9.88 1.91 -9.03
C PRO A 614 9.41 0.97 -7.91
N ARG A 615 10.28 0.81 -6.90
CA ARG A 615 9.96 0.06 -5.67
C ARG A 615 9.94 0.99 -4.47
N PHE A 616 9.10 0.67 -3.50
CA PHE A 616 8.91 1.45 -2.28
C PHE A 616 9.33 0.62 -1.06
N SER A 617 10.22 1.15 -0.23
CA SER A 617 10.53 0.58 1.09
C SER A 617 9.56 1.15 2.12
N PHE A 618 8.79 0.27 2.75
CA PHE A 618 7.84 0.67 3.76
C PHE A 618 8.54 0.96 5.09
N ARG A 619 9.60 0.20 5.38
CA ARG A 619 10.46 0.43 6.54
C ARG A 619 11.11 1.82 6.51
N ASP A 620 11.80 2.15 5.42
CA ASP A 620 12.47 3.46 5.29
C ASP A 620 11.45 4.58 5.45
N TRP A 621 10.27 4.43 4.85
CA TRP A 621 9.20 5.39 5.00
C TRP A 621 8.68 5.49 6.44
N ILE A 622 8.65 4.41 7.24
CA ILE A 622 8.25 4.45 8.66
C ILE A 622 9.31 5.19 9.49
N TYR A 623 10.59 4.87 9.32
CA TYR A 623 11.68 5.47 10.10
C TYR A 623 12.01 6.90 9.70
N ASP A 624 11.81 7.27 8.43
CA ASP A 624 11.98 8.66 7.98
C ASP A 624 10.86 9.53 8.56
N GLU A 625 11.22 10.51 9.38
CA GLU A 625 10.28 11.46 9.98
C GLU A 625 9.78 12.51 8.97
N ASN A 626 10.54 12.74 7.89
CA ASN A 626 10.22 13.73 6.86
C ASN A 626 10.41 13.16 5.45
N PRO A 627 9.68 12.08 5.08
CA PRO A 627 9.77 11.51 3.75
C PRO A 627 9.25 12.49 2.70
N GLU A 628 9.77 12.36 1.47
CA GLU A 628 9.36 13.18 0.32
C GLU A 628 7.84 13.17 0.16
N LYS A 629 7.24 11.97 0.18
CA LYS A 629 5.79 11.77 0.20
C LYS A 629 5.34 11.34 1.60
N LYS A 630 4.72 12.25 2.33
CA LYS A 630 4.27 12.04 3.72
C LYS A 630 3.00 11.21 3.87
N ILE A 631 2.35 10.87 2.76
CA ILE A 631 1.12 10.06 2.75
C ILE A 631 1.43 8.69 2.15
N PHE A 632 1.05 7.63 2.85
CA PHE A 632 1.13 6.26 2.37
C PHE A 632 -0.25 5.62 2.37
N VAL A 633 -0.59 4.94 1.28
CA VAL A 633 -1.90 4.30 1.12
C VAL A 633 -1.73 2.81 0.80
N LEU A 634 -2.32 1.97 1.65
CA LEU A 634 -2.63 0.59 1.33
C LEU A 634 -4.05 0.50 0.80
N LYS A 635 -4.21 0.10 -0.47
CA LYS A 635 -5.52 0.08 -1.13
C LYS A 635 -6.01 -1.35 -1.32
N THR A 636 -7.15 -1.65 -0.71
CA THR A 636 -7.86 -2.91 -0.95
C THR A 636 -8.68 -2.86 -2.25
N SER A 637 -8.97 -4.03 -2.83
CA SER A 637 -9.88 -4.16 -3.98
C SER A 637 -11.04 -5.07 -3.65
N GLY A 638 -12.25 -4.69 -4.08
CA GLY A 638 -13.43 -5.55 -3.99
C GLY A 638 -13.39 -6.69 -5.01
N GLN A 639 -12.83 -6.42 -6.20
CA GLN A 639 -12.70 -7.41 -7.27
C GLN A 639 -11.51 -8.36 -7.06
N TYR A 640 -10.43 -7.84 -6.48
CA TYR A 640 -9.17 -8.57 -6.27
C TYR A 640 -8.83 -8.70 -4.77
N SER A 641 -9.83 -8.94 -3.93
CA SER A 641 -9.66 -8.99 -2.46
C SER A 641 -8.73 -10.12 -2.02
N THR A 642 -8.71 -11.25 -2.73
CA THR A 642 -7.79 -12.37 -2.50
C THR A 642 -6.33 -12.00 -2.77
N LEU A 643 -6.08 -11.01 -3.63
CA LEU A 643 -4.76 -10.46 -3.89
C LEU A 643 -4.37 -9.40 -2.85
N THR A 644 -5.28 -8.45 -2.58
CA THR A 644 -4.93 -7.28 -1.76
C THR A 644 -4.97 -7.54 -0.26
N ASN A 645 -5.93 -8.34 0.24
CA ASN A 645 -6.14 -8.45 1.69
C ASN A 645 -4.98 -9.15 2.40
N PRO A 646 -4.46 -10.31 1.92
CA PRO A 646 -3.30 -10.95 2.55
C PRO A 646 -2.05 -10.05 2.53
N LEU A 647 -1.81 -9.34 1.42
CA LEU A 647 -0.74 -8.35 1.32
C LEU A 647 -0.85 -7.27 2.39
N VAL A 648 -2.03 -6.64 2.51
CA VAL A 648 -2.26 -5.58 3.51
C VAL A 648 -2.07 -6.12 4.93
N ARG A 649 -2.52 -7.34 5.23
CA ARG A 649 -2.32 -7.97 6.55
C ARG A 649 -0.85 -8.21 6.85
N GLY A 650 -0.09 -8.79 5.93
CA GLY A 650 1.35 -9.01 6.10
C GLY A 650 2.12 -7.71 6.31
N MET A 651 1.77 -6.66 5.57
CA MET A 651 2.39 -5.33 5.76
C MET A 651 2.03 -4.70 7.10
N LEU A 652 0.80 -4.85 7.59
CA LEU A 652 0.41 -4.34 8.91
C LEU A 652 1.16 -5.06 10.04
N PHE A 653 1.29 -6.38 9.97
CA PHE A 653 2.01 -7.16 10.98
C PHE A 653 3.50 -6.81 10.98
N TYR A 654 4.09 -6.66 9.80
CA TYR A 654 5.45 -6.15 9.66
C TYR A 654 5.60 -4.73 10.24
N ALA A 655 4.67 -3.81 9.97
CA ALA A 655 4.68 -2.46 10.56
C ALA A 655 4.58 -2.49 12.09
N LYS A 656 3.78 -3.40 12.66
CA LYS A 656 3.73 -3.62 14.11
C LYS A 656 5.11 -3.99 14.64
N GLY A 657 5.82 -4.91 13.97
CA GLY A 657 7.17 -5.31 14.39
C GLY A 657 8.14 -4.13 14.46
N ILE A 658 8.09 -3.23 13.47
CA ILE A 658 8.96 -2.05 13.42
C ILE A 658 8.57 -0.99 14.44
N ILE A 659 7.29 -0.59 14.44
CA ILE A 659 6.84 0.54 15.26
C ILE A 659 6.92 0.16 16.73
N ASP A 660 6.62 -1.07 17.11
CA ASP A 660 6.61 -1.54 18.50
C ASP A 660 8.02 -1.76 19.09
N ASP A 661 9.08 -1.66 18.28
CA ASP A 661 10.47 -1.91 18.68
C ASP A 661 11.15 -0.67 19.29
N ASP A 662 12.12 -0.88 20.19
CA ASP A 662 12.87 0.20 20.84
C ASP A 662 13.64 1.10 19.85
N ALA A 663 14.06 0.54 18.70
CA ALA A 663 14.71 1.31 17.64
C ALA A 663 13.79 2.41 17.07
N PHE A 664 12.47 2.23 17.13
CA PHE A 664 11.51 3.29 16.82
C PHE A 664 11.25 4.12 18.08
N LEU A 665 12.17 5.04 18.37
CA LEU A 665 12.23 5.77 19.64
C LEU A 665 10.89 6.43 20.04
N ASP A 666 10.60 6.37 21.34
CA ASP A 666 9.55 7.18 21.97
C ASP A 666 9.83 8.67 21.76
N ASP A 667 8.78 9.51 21.71
CA ASP A 667 8.93 10.96 21.46
C ASP A 667 9.88 11.64 22.46
N LYS A 668 9.87 11.15 23.71
CA LYS A 668 10.73 11.66 24.78
C LYS A 668 12.21 11.46 24.48
N ASP A 669 12.55 10.30 23.91
CA ASP A 669 13.92 9.92 23.59
C ASP A 669 14.33 10.46 22.20
N ALA A 670 13.37 10.58 21.28
CA ALA A 670 13.56 11.20 19.97
C ALA A 670 13.77 12.73 20.06
N GLY A 671 13.29 13.38 21.13
CA GLY A 671 13.48 14.81 21.38
C GLY A 671 12.50 15.72 20.63
N PHE A 672 11.45 15.17 20.03
CA PHE A 672 10.40 15.93 19.34
C PHE A 672 9.05 15.21 19.44
N VAL A 673 7.96 15.96 19.23
CA VAL A 673 6.60 15.41 19.21
C VAL A 673 6.28 14.89 17.82
N ARG A 674 6.28 13.56 17.63
CA ARG A 674 5.98 12.93 16.35
C ARG A 674 4.49 13.02 16.05
N GLN A 675 4.15 13.41 14.81
CA GLN A 675 2.77 13.44 14.31
C GLN A 675 2.56 12.39 13.20
N PHE A 676 2.48 11.13 13.61
CA PHE A 676 2.22 10.01 12.72
C PHE A 676 0.82 9.44 12.96
N TYR A 677 -0.02 9.44 11.92
CA TYR A 677 -1.40 8.96 11.97
C TYR A 677 -1.59 7.71 11.12
N ILE A 678 -2.26 6.70 11.67
CA ILE A 678 -2.68 5.50 10.95
C ILE A 678 -4.21 5.49 10.88
N LEU A 679 -4.78 5.66 9.70
CA LEU A 679 -6.22 5.59 9.45
C LEU A 679 -6.59 4.23 8.87
N MET A 680 -7.48 3.51 9.54
CA MET A 680 -8.02 2.24 9.05
C MET A 680 -9.55 2.32 8.98
N ASP A 681 -10.07 2.44 7.77
CA ASP A 681 -11.50 2.39 7.54
C ASP A 681 -11.95 0.95 7.29
N GLU A 682 -12.93 0.49 8.05
CA GLU A 682 -13.50 -0.86 7.96
C GLU A 682 -12.42 -1.96 8.06
N PHE A 683 -11.50 -1.82 9.03
CA PHE A 683 -10.40 -2.77 9.24
C PHE A 683 -10.87 -4.22 9.40
N GLN A 684 -12.09 -4.44 9.89
CA GLN A 684 -12.71 -5.76 9.99
C GLN A 684 -12.84 -6.50 8.66
N ALA A 685 -12.80 -5.79 7.52
CA ALA A 685 -12.80 -6.40 6.19
C ALA A 685 -11.52 -7.20 5.89
N LEU A 686 -10.45 -6.98 6.67
CA LEU A 686 -9.19 -7.72 6.59
C LEU A 686 -9.21 -9.03 7.40
N GLY A 687 -10.33 -9.36 8.06
CA GLY A 687 -10.43 -10.50 8.96
C GLY A 687 -9.79 -10.20 10.33
N ASN A 688 -9.26 -11.23 10.99
CA ASN A 688 -8.61 -11.06 12.29
C ASN A 688 -7.20 -10.44 12.12
N ILE A 689 -7.04 -9.23 12.67
CA ILE A 689 -5.79 -8.48 12.78
C ILE A 689 -5.51 -8.04 14.24
N SER A 690 -5.99 -8.81 15.22
CA SER A 690 -5.82 -8.52 16.66
C SER A 690 -4.38 -8.23 17.04
N ASP A 691 -3.43 -8.97 16.48
CA ASP A 691 -2.01 -8.89 16.81
C ASP A 691 -1.36 -7.59 16.36
N PHE A 692 -2.00 -6.88 15.43
CA PHE A 692 -1.67 -5.50 15.12
C PHE A 692 -2.40 -4.54 16.07
N ILE A 693 -3.72 -4.70 16.23
CA ILE A 693 -4.57 -3.73 16.96
C ILE A 693 -4.22 -3.66 18.46
N TYR A 694 -3.96 -4.79 19.12
CA TYR A 694 -3.62 -4.81 20.55
C TYR A 694 -2.37 -3.97 20.86
N PRO A 695 -1.17 -4.26 20.30
CA PRO A 695 0.00 -3.41 20.48
C PRO A 695 -0.19 -1.98 19.99
N ALA A 696 -0.89 -1.80 18.87
CA ALA A 696 -1.07 -0.48 18.27
C ALA A 696 -1.94 0.47 19.10
N LEU A 697 -2.81 -0.03 19.98
CA LEU A 697 -3.58 0.81 20.91
C LEU A 697 -2.94 0.93 22.30
N GLU A 698 -2.05 0.01 22.67
CA GLU A 698 -1.38 0.03 23.99
C GLU A 698 -0.04 0.79 23.98
N ARG A 699 0.76 0.64 22.92
CA ARG A 699 2.18 1.04 22.92
C ARG A 699 2.54 2.15 21.93
N PHE A 700 1.77 2.33 20.87
CA PHE A 700 2.09 3.34 19.83
C PHE A 700 1.96 4.79 20.30
N ALA A 701 1.17 5.04 21.36
CA ALA A 701 0.93 6.37 21.90
C ALA A 701 2.19 7.07 22.45
N SER A 702 3.13 6.33 23.06
CA SER A 702 4.42 6.88 23.56
C SER A 702 5.34 7.29 22.42
N LYS A 703 5.23 6.61 21.28
CA LYS A 703 5.97 6.82 20.04
C LYS A 703 5.36 7.90 19.15
N GLY A 704 4.36 8.63 19.65
CA GLY A 704 3.67 9.70 18.90
C GLY A 704 2.83 9.20 17.72
N VAL A 705 2.55 7.90 17.65
CA VAL A 705 1.71 7.29 16.60
C VAL A 705 0.26 7.19 17.07
N SER A 706 -0.66 7.78 16.32
CA SER A 706 -2.10 7.78 16.62
C SER A 706 -2.89 6.97 15.61
N VAL A 707 -3.66 6.01 16.12
CA VAL A 707 -4.46 5.10 15.29
C VAL A 707 -5.91 5.61 15.25
N MET A 708 -6.49 5.67 14.06
CA MET A 708 -7.86 6.05 13.79
C MET A 708 -8.60 4.86 13.19
N LEU A 709 -9.43 4.20 14.00
CA LEU A 709 -10.20 3.02 13.61
C LEU A 709 -11.63 3.44 13.31
N ALA A 710 -12.14 3.03 12.15
CA ALA A 710 -13.52 3.32 11.77
C ALA A 710 -14.32 2.04 11.53
N VAL A 711 -15.42 1.89 12.27
CA VAL A 711 -16.26 0.68 12.28
C VAL A 711 -17.71 1.02 11.98
N GLN A 712 -18.39 0.13 11.24
CA GLN A 712 -19.80 0.33 10.94
C GLN A 712 -20.71 -0.05 12.12
N ALA A 713 -20.42 -1.19 12.75
CA ALA A 713 -21.20 -1.76 13.83
C ALA A 713 -20.27 -2.47 14.82
N LEU A 714 -20.36 -2.13 16.11
CA LEU A 714 -19.56 -2.78 17.16
C LEU A 714 -19.96 -4.25 17.31
N SER A 715 -21.24 -4.56 17.15
CA SER A 715 -21.75 -5.94 17.19
C SER A 715 -21.24 -6.81 16.05
N GLN A 716 -20.78 -6.22 14.94
CA GLN A 716 -20.13 -6.97 13.85
C GLN A 716 -18.76 -7.49 14.29
N LEU A 717 -18.01 -6.71 15.07
CA LEU A 717 -16.69 -7.11 15.56
C LEU A 717 -16.78 -8.36 16.44
N ILE A 718 -17.83 -8.45 17.28
CA ILE A 718 -18.07 -9.61 18.15
C ILE A 718 -18.21 -10.91 17.36
N LYS A 719 -18.74 -10.84 16.13
CA LYS A 719 -18.98 -12.01 15.27
C LYS A 719 -17.74 -12.49 14.52
N ILE A 720 -16.66 -11.72 14.53
CA ILE A 720 -15.43 -12.09 13.83
C ILE A 720 -14.68 -13.09 14.70
N GLN A 721 -14.31 -14.21 14.09
CA GLN A 721 -13.53 -15.25 14.75
C GLN A 721 -12.22 -14.64 15.29
N GLY A 722 -11.94 -14.86 16.57
CA GLY A 722 -10.78 -14.34 17.28
C GLY A 722 -10.94 -12.96 17.96
N TYR A 723 -12.03 -12.22 17.71
CA TYR A 723 -12.30 -10.95 18.40
C TYR A 723 -13.22 -11.14 19.63
N GLY A 724 -14.45 -11.60 19.41
CA GLY A 724 -15.42 -11.78 20.51
C GLY A 724 -15.80 -10.46 21.23
N GLN A 725 -16.40 -10.59 22.42
CA GLN A 725 -16.80 -9.44 23.24
C GLN A 725 -15.58 -8.76 23.89
N GLU A 726 -14.60 -9.56 24.31
CA GLU A 726 -13.37 -9.08 24.97
C GLU A 726 -12.62 -8.07 24.10
N PHE A 727 -12.53 -8.31 22.78
CA PHE A 727 -11.91 -7.36 21.85
C PHE A 727 -12.66 -6.03 21.76
N VAL A 728 -14.00 -6.03 21.80
CA VAL A 728 -14.79 -4.79 21.77
C VAL A 728 -14.60 -4.01 23.06
N ASP A 729 -14.57 -4.69 24.19
CA ASP A 729 -14.33 -4.05 25.49
C ASP A 729 -12.90 -3.50 25.56
N PHE A 730 -11.91 -4.22 25.03
CA PHE A 730 -10.54 -3.74 24.84
C PHE A 730 -10.49 -2.47 23.96
N LEU A 731 -11.17 -2.50 22.81
CA LEU A 731 -11.21 -1.39 21.87
C LEU A 731 -11.81 -0.14 22.53
N LEU A 732 -12.92 -0.27 23.25
CA LEU A 732 -13.54 0.85 23.97
C LEU A 732 -12.71 1.33 25.18
N GLY A 733 -11.96 0.44 25.81
CA GLY A 733 -11.10 0.75 26.96
C GLY A 733 -9.78 1.43 26.59
N ASN A 734 -9.19 1.09 25.45
CA ASN A 734 -7.88 1.59 25.00
C ASN A 734 -7.98 2.69 23.94
N THR A 735 -9.20 3.12 23.59
CA THR A 735 -9.42 4.28 22.74
C THR A 735 -9.97 5.45 23.55
N GLY A 736 -9.17 6.49 23.68
CA GLY A 736 -9.49 7.71 24.41
C GLY A 736 -10.46 8.64 23.69
N ASN A 737 -10.47 8.65 22.35
CA ASN A 737 -11.39 9.49 21.57
C ASN A 737 -12.42 8.65 20.83
N ILE A 738 -13.66 8.66 21.31
CA ILE A 738 -14.73 7.85 20.74
C ILE A 738 -15.80 8.76 20.12
N PHE A 739 -16.11 8.52 18.85
CA PHE A 739 -17.09 9.22 18.05
C PHE A 739 -18.23 8.27 17.69
N PHE A 740 -19.39 8.46 18.32
CA PHE A 740 -20.62 7.78 17.94
C PHE A 740 -21.44 8.69 17.03
N ILE A 741 -21.50 8.37 15.74
CA ILE A 741 -22.17 9.22 14.74
C ILE A 741 -23.61 8.72 14.47
N GLY A 742 -24.05 7.68 15.19
CA GLY A 742 -25.39 7.11 15.10
C GLY A 742 -25.37 5.68 14.55
N SER A 743 -26.37 4.90 14.96
CA SER A 743 -26.51 3.48 14.64
C SER A 743 -27.94 3.17 14.23
N ASN A 744 -28.14 2.08 13.50
CA ASN A 744 -29.48 1.51 13.33
C ASN A 744 -29.94 0.89 14.65
N MET A 745 -31.26 0.78 14.86
CA MET A 745 -31.84 0.21 16.09
C MET A 745 -31.34 -1.22 16.32
N GLY A 746 -31.07 -1.57 17.58
CA GLY A 746 -30.64 -2.91 17.98
C GLY A 746 -29.45 -2.92 18.94
N LYS A 747 -28.75 -4.06 19.03
CA LYS A 747 -27.67 -4.32 20.00
C LYS A 747 -26.57 -3.24 20.02
N ASP A 748 -26.27 -2.62 18.88
CA ASP A 748 -25.28 -1.53 18.81
C ASP A 748 -25.69 -0.30 19.63
N THR A 749 -26.98 0.07 19.64
CA THR A 749 -27.45 1.22 20.43
C THR A 749 -27.37 0.97 21.94
N GLU A 750 -27.53 -0.29 22.37
CA GLU A 750 -27.33 -0.72 23.76
C GLU A 750 -25.84 -0.67 24.14
N LEU A 751 -24.95 -1.17 23.28
CA LEU A 751 -23.50 -1.10 23.48
C LEU A 751 -23.03 0.35 23.60
N ILE A 752 -23.51 1.23 22.71
CA ILE A 752 -23.20 2.67 22.76
C ILE A 752 -23.71 3.27 24.08
N SER A 753 -24.99 3.05 24.41
CA SER A 753 -25.61 3.54 25.65
C SER A 753 -24.81 3.12 26.90
N ASN A 754 -24.39 1.86 26.96
CA ASN A 754 -23.57 1.33 28.04
C ASN A 754 -22.17 1.94 28.09
N ALA A 755 -21.53 2.16 26.92
CA ALA A 755 -20.20 2.79 26.83
C ALA A 755 -20.20 4.26 27.27
N VAL A 756 -21.30 5.01 27.05
CA VAL A 756 -21.45 6.37 27.58
C VAL A 756 -21.52 6.35 29.10
N GLY A 757 -22.28 5.39 29.64
CA GLY A 757 -22.40 5.14 31.07
C GLY A 757 -23.67 5.70 31.70
N LYS A 758 -23.65 5.75 33.03
CA LYS A 758 -24.81 6.10 33.88
C LYS A 758 -24.63 7.48 34.52
N LYS A 759 -25.75 8.07 34.92
CA LYS A 759 -25.83 9.31 35.70
C LYS A 759 -26.64 9.08 36.97
N TRP A 760 -26.27 9.78 38.02
CA TRP A 760 -27.04 9.84 39.27
C TRP A 760 -27.55 11.25 39.44
N PHE A 761 -28.85 11.39 39.67
CA PHE A 761 -29.49 12.69 39.80
C PHE A 761 -30.45 12.70 40.97
N LYS A 762 -30.51 13.84 41.66
CA LYS A 762 -31.50 14.11 42.69
C LYS A 762 -32.75 14.65 42.04
N LYS A 763 -33.88 13.95 42.23
CA LYS A 763 -35.21 14.40 41.80
C LYS A 763 -36.02 14.78 43.04
N LEU A 764 -36.69 15.92 42.98
CA LEU A 764 -37.58 16.36 44.06
C LEU A 764 -38.90 15.59 43.99
N HIS A 765 -39.19 14.79 45.01
CA HIS A 765 -40.47 14.12 45.18
C HIS A 765 -41.35 14.91 46.12
N GLY A 766 -42.56 15.26 45.69
CA GLY A 766 -43.58 15.82 46.58
C GLY A 766 -44.60 14.75 46.93
N SER A 767 -44.91 14.57 48.21
CA SER A 767 -46.07 13.79 48.65
C SER A 767 -47.13 14.72 49.21
N VAL A 768 -48.38 14.47 48.83
CA VAL A 768 -49.56 15.17 49.36
C VAL A 768 -50.35 14.17 50.17
N THR A 769 -50.35 14.34 51.49
CA THR A 769 -51.14 13.50 52.39
C THR A 769 -52.40 14.26 52.78
N TYR A 770 -53.56 13.66 52.51
CA TYR A 770 -54.85 14.20 52.88
C TYR A 770 -55.21 13.71 54.29
N GLN A 771 -55.37 14.63 55.24
CA GLN A 771 -55.85 14.36 56.60
C GLN A 771 -57.14 15.17 56.84
N GLU A 772 -57.99 14.73 57.78
CA GLU A 772 -59.31 15.32 58.05
C GLU A 772 -59.30 16.82 58.35
N ASN A 773 -58.18 17.38 58.85
CA ASN A 773 -58.04 18.80 59.19
C ASN A 773 -57.08 19.61 58.29
N GLY A 774 -56.69 19.10 57.12
CA GLY A 774 -55.93 19.89 56.14
C GLY A 774 -55.02 19.09 55.22
N LYS A 775 -54.49 19.78 54.21
CA LYS A 775 -53.52 19.23 53.25
C LYS A 775 -52.10 19.40 53.80
N SER A 776 -51.38 18.30 54.02
CA SER A 776 -49.95 18.33 54.31
C SER A 776 -49.16 18.11 53.02
N PHE A 777 -48.26 19.04 52.70
CA PHE A 777 -47.35 18.96 51.56
C PHE A 777 -45.94 18.73 52.07
N SER A 778 -45.34 17.60 51.72
CA SER A 778 -43.94 17.31 52.06
C SER A 778 -43.11 17.18 50.79
N GLN A 779 -41.90 17.73 50.81
CA GLN A 779 -40.93 17.65 49.71
C GLN A 779 -39.70 16.90 50.19
N ASN A 780 -39.27 15.90 49.43
CA ASN A 780 -38.09 15.11 49.73
C ASN A 780 -37.23 14.91 48.48
N TRP A 781 -35.92 15.13 48.60
CA TRP A 781 -34.97 14.86 47.53
C TRP A 781 -34.55 13.40 47.58
N GLN A 782 -34.78 12.67 46.49
CA GLN A 782 -34.32 11.29 46.36
C GLN A 782 -33.28 11.19 45.25
N GLU A 783 -32.24 10.40 45.46
CA GLU A 783 -31.23 10.09 44.44
C GLU A 783 -31.72 8.91 43.58
N HIS A 784 -31.69 9.11 42.26
CA HIS A 784 -32.10 8.12 41.27
C HIS A 784 -30.93 7.78 40.35
N GLU A 785 -30.84 6.51 39.95
CA GLU A 785 -29.93 6.05 38.91
C GLU A 785 -30.62 6.17 37.55
N GLY A 786 -29.92 6.73 36.57
CA GLY A 786 -30.38 6.81 35.19
C GLY A 786 -29.25 6.57 34.20
N ILE A 787 -29.61 6.40 32.94
CA ILE A 787 -28.66 6.31 31.84
C ILE A 787 -28.43 7.71 31.28
N VAL A 788 -27.20 8.00 30.84
CA VAL A 788 -26.83 9.32 30.29
C VAL A 788 -27.58 9.58 28.97
N ILE A 789 -27.59 8.61 28.07
CA ILE A 789 -28.33 8.61 26.81
C ILE A 789 -28.98 7.24 26.63
N THR A 790 -30.28 7.20 26.34
CA THR A 790 -30.96 5.90 26.12
C THR A 790 -30.64 5.34 24.73
N PRO A 791 -30.77 4.02 24.49
CA PRO A 791 -30.60 3.43 23.15
C PRO A 791 -31.47 4.10 22.07
N ASP A 792 -32.70 4.49 22.40
CA ASP A 792 -33.59 5.23 21.50
C ASP A 792 -33.09 6.64 21.20
N GLU A 793 -32.49 7.31 22.18
CA GLU A 793 -31.86 8.62 22.00
C GLU A 793 -30.61 8.54 21.12
N VAL A 794 -29.82 7.45 21.20
CA VAL A 794 -28.67 7.22 20.31
C VAL A 794 -29.11 7.19 18.84
N ASN A 795 -30.22 6.51 18.52
CA ASN A 795 -30.73 6.45 17.15
C ASN A 795 -31.41 7.76 16.69
N SER A 796 -32.13 8.45 17.59
CA SER A 796 -32.91 9.64 17.24
C SER A 796 -32.14 10.96 17.29
N LYS A 797 -31.11 11.08 18.15
CA LYS A 797 -30.31 12.32 18.29
C LYS A 797 -29.08 12.35 17.40
N LEU A 798 -28.51 11.20 17.04
CA LEU A 798 -27.23 11.12 16.32
C LEU A 798 -27.43 10.80 14.83
N GLY A 799 -26.50 11.26 14.00
CA GLY A 799 -26.45 11.04 12.56
C GLY A 799 -26.90 12.24 11.74
N LEU A 800 -27.24 11.97 10.49
CA LEU A 800 -27.75 12.97 9.55
C LEU A 800 -29.21 13.31 9.88
N ASP A 801 -29.49 14.59 10.10
CA ASP A 801 -30.85 15.08 10.27
C ASP A 801 -31.58 15.12 8.91
N GLN A 802 -32.27 14.03 8.55
CA GLN A 802 -32.98 13.92 7.26
C GLN A 802 -34.21 14.84 7.17
N ASN A 803 -34.68 15.39 8.30
CA ASN A 803 -35.99 16.06 8.41
C ASN A 803 -35.93 17.58 8.58
N GLY A 804 -34.75 18.24 8.59
CA GLY A 804 -34.73 19.67 8.86
C GLY A 804 -33.50 20.43 8.40
N TYR A 805 -33.73 21.55 7.71
CA TYR A 805 -32.88 22.72 7.89
C TYR A 805 -33.03 23.16 9.36
N PRO A 806 -31.93 23.39 10.09
CA PRO A 806 -32.03 23.92 11.45
C PRO A 806 -32.83 25.23 11.41
N GLN A 807 -33.96 25.27 12.13
CA GLN A 807 -34.70 26.52 12.26
C GLN A 807 -33.86 27.50 13.07
N LEU A 808 -33.72 28.72 12.56
CA LEU A 808 -33.09 29.82 13.29
C LEU A 808 -33.71 29.93 14.70
N THR A 809 -32.88 29.98 15.72
CA THR A 809 -33.34 30.20 17.09
C THR A 809 -34.05 31.55 17.20
N PHE A 810 -34.88 31.73 18.23
CA PHE A 810 -35.62 32.99 18.39
C PHE A 810 -34.69 34.21 18.46
N SER A 811 -33.51 34.08 19.11
CA SER A 811 -32.48 35.12 19.13
C SER A 811 -31.90 35.38 17.73
N GLN A 812 -31.58 34.35 16.96
CA GLN A 812 -31.08 34.46 15.58
C GLN A 812 -32.12 35.09 14.64
N LYS A 813 -33.41 34.77 14.81
CA LYS A 813 -34.51 35.43 14.08
C LYS A 813 -34.58 36.92 14.39
N ILE A 814 -34.40 37.30 15.65
CA ILE A 814 -34.36 38.70 16.09
C ILE A 814 -33.12 39.41 15.51
N TRP A 815 -31.93 38.81 15.61
CA TRP A 815 -30.71 39.39 15.06
C TRP A 815 -30.75 39.52 13.54
N ASN A 816 -31.25 38.52 12.82
CA ASN A 816 -31.46 38.59 11.37
C ASN A 816 -32.49 39.66 10.99
N PHE A 817 -33.51 39.88 11.82
CA PHE A 817 -34.47 40.96 11.63
C PHE A 817 -33.82 42.34 11.82
N PHE A 818 -33.02 42.54 12.87
CA PHE A 818 -32.24 43.77 13.08
C PHE A 818 -31.19 43.99 11.99
N ALA A 819 -30.53 42.94 11.52
CA ALA A 819 -29.53 43.02 10.46
C ALA A 819 -30.14 43.52 9.14
N LYS A 820 -31.39 43.17 8.84
CA LYS A 820 -32.14 43.68 7.67
C LYS A 820 -32.48 45.17 7.75
N LEU A 821 -32.40 45.78 8.93
CA LEU A 821 -32.64 47.21 9.15
C LEU A 821 -31.35 48.04 9.10
N LEU A 822 -30.18 47.39 8.99
CA LEU A 822 -28.88 48.06 8.95
C LEU A 822 -28.33 48.13 7.50
N PRO A 823 -27.50 49.15 7.17
CA PRO A 823 -26.78 49.21 5.91
C PRO A 823 -25.92 47.95 5.67
N GLU A 824 -25.78 47.53 4.41
CA GLU A 824 -25.20 46.23 4.01
C GLU A 824 -23.79 45.96 4.59
N GLN A 825 -23.00 47.02 4.76
CA GLN A 825 -21.66 46.97 5.36
C GLN A 825 -21.65 46.55 6.85
N TYR A 826 -22.72 46.76 7.59
CA TYR A 826 -22.87 46.35 8.99
C TYR A 826 -23.71 45.07 9.15
N ALA A 827 -24.45 44.66 8.11
CA ALA A 827 -25.33 43.50 8.13
C ALA A 827 -24.57 42.17 7.93
N LYS A 828 -23.45 42.18 7.20
CA LYS A 828 -22.68 40.96 6.83
C LYS A 828 -22.19 40.10 8.00
N GLY A 829 -22.06 40.66 9.20
CA GLY A 829 -21.67 39.90 10.41
C GLY A 829 -22.83 39.51 11.34
N LEU A 830 -24.06 39.99 11.07
CA LEU A 830 -25.24 39.78 11.92
C LEU A 830 -26.25 38.81 11.31
N ILE A 831 -26.14 38.50 10.01
CA ILE A 831 -27.02 37.56 9.31
C ILE A 831 -26.51 36.14 9.49
N THR A 832 -27.28 35.32 10.20
CA THR A 832 -27.08 33.88 10.35
C THR A 832 -27.90 33.12 9.31
N SER A 833 -27.22 32.38 8.43
CA SER A 833 -27.87 31.48 7.47
C SER A 833 -28.07 30.09 8.10
N PRO A 834 -29.16 29.37 7.80
CA PRO A 834 -29.33 28.00 8.28
C PRO A 834 -28.17 27.12 7.80
N LYS A 835 -27.47 26.46 8.73
CA LYS A 835 -26.38 25.52 8.41
C LYS A 835 -26.96 24.37 7.55
N LYS A 836 -26.27 24.00 6.47
CA LYS A 836 -26.60 22.83 5.64
C LYS A 836 -26.61 21.58 6.54
N LEU A 837 -27.59 20.68 6.35
CA LEU A 837 -27.79 19.36 6.99
C LEU A 837 -26.60 18.91 7.87
N PRO A 838 -26.57 19.25 9.18
CA PRO A 838 -25.44 18.92 10.03
C PRO A 838 -25.43 17.43 10.39
N ILE A 839 -24.22 16.87 10.53
CA ILE A 839 -24.00 15.56 11.13
C ILE A 839 -23.89 15.76 12.64
N ARG A 840 -24.82 15.17 13.40
CA ARG A 840 -24.73 15.14 14.86
C ARG A 840 -23.97 13.90 15.32
N TYR A 841 -22.95 14.08 16.16
CA TYR A 841 -22.20 12.97 16.72
C TYR A 841 -21.95 13.19 18.21
N LEU A 842 -21.90 12.08 18.94
CA LEU A 842 -21.54 12.04 20.34
C LEU A 842 -20.03 11.80 20.46
N TYR A 843 -19.33 12.71 21.12
CA TYR A 843 -17.90 12.63 21.37
C TYR A 843 -17.63 12.35 22.85
N LEU A 844 -16.78 11.35 23.10
CA LEU A 844 -16.20 11.03 24.40
C LEU A 844 -14.68 11.21 24.28
N GLY A 845 -14.09 12.09 25.09
CA GLY A 845 -12.65 12.33 25.14
C GLY A 845 -11.98 11.67 26.34
N ALA A 846 -10.68 11.46 26.24
CA ALA A 846 -9.88 10.79 27.26
C ALA A 846 -9.83 11.66 28.52
N ASN A 847 -10.09 11.07 29.69
CA ASN A 847 -10.11 11.80 30.96
C ASN A 847 -11.07 13.01 31.00
N MET A 848 -12.08 13.03 30.13
CA MET A 848 -13.13 14.06 30.13
C MET A 848 -14.35 13.58 30.92
N PRO A 849 -14.85 14.37 31.90
CA PRO A 849 -16.00 13.97 32.71
C PRO A 849 -17.35 14.11 31.98
N LYS A 850 -17.36 14.78 30.82
CA LYS A 850 -18.57 15.10 30.05
C LYS A 850 -18.59 14.37 28.71
N ALA A 851 -19.79 14.03 28.26
CA ALA A 851 -20.09 13.61 26.91
C ALA A 851 -20.66 14.78 26.11
N TYR A 852 -20.27 14.92 24.84
CA TYR A 852 -20.67 16.07 24.02
C TYR A 852 -21.44 15.62 22.79
N ILE A 853 -22.64 16.16 22.57
CA ILE A 853 -23.30 16.06 21.26
C ILE A 853 -22.92 17.29 20.46
N LEU A 854 -22.12 17.07 19.41
CA LEU A 854 -21.53 18.08 18.55
C LEU A 854 -22.12 17.99 17.13
N GLU A 855 -22.03 19.09 16.37
CA GLU A 855 -22.63 19.23 15.04
C GLU A 855 -21.61 19.72 14.00
N THR A 856 -21.23 18.87 13.06
CA THR A 856 -20.33 19.26 11.95
C THR A 856 -21.09 19.40 10.64
N PRO A 857 -20.77 20.39 9.78
CA PRO A 857 -21.39 20.49 8.46
C PRO A 857 -20.94 19.36 7.53
N VAL A 858 -21.82 18.94 6.62
CA VAL A 858 -21.44 18.06 5.50
C VAL A 858 -20.64 18.89 4.49
N CYS A 859 -19.42 18.44 4.17
CA CYS A 859 -18.53 19.13 3.26
C CYS A 859 -18.44 18.40 1.91
N SER A 860 -18.36 19.17 0.83
CA SER A 860 -18.05 18.62 -0.50
C SER A 860 -16.54 18.57 -0.69
N TYR A 861 -15.99 17.37 -0.79
CA TYR A 861 -14.57 17.16 -1.08
C TYR A 861 -14.40 16.87 -2.57
N LYS A 862 -13.47 17.57 -3.22
CA LYS A 862 -13.20 17.39 -4.64
C LYS A 862 -12.32 16.16 -4.84
N THR A 863 -12.82 15.20 -5.62
CA THR A 863 -12.01 14.09 -6.14
C THR A 863 -10.92 14.66 -7.04
N VAL A 864 -9.66 14.32 -6.77
CA VAL A 864 -8.49 14.78 -7.53
C VAL A 864 -7.94 13.64 -8.39
N THR A 865 -8.04 12.39 -7.94
CA THR A 865 -7.46 11.23 -8.61
C THR A 865 -8.53 10.27 -9.10
N ASN A 866 -8.41 9.88 -10.37
CA ASN A 866 -9.25 8.86 -10.97
C ASN A 866 -8.50 7.51 -10.99
N PRO A 867 -9.18 6.40 -10.66
CA PRO A 867 -8.55 5.09 -10.72
C PRO A 867 -8.40 4.65 -12.17
N GLU A 868 -7.16 4.36 -12.59
CA GLU A 868 -6.88 3.63 -13.82
C GLU A 868 -6.49 2.19 -13.48
N PRO A 869 -7.02 1.18 -14.21
CA PRO A 869 -6.64 -0.21 -14.00
C PRO A 869 -5.18 -0.43 -14.38
N ALA A 870 -4.50 -1.30 -13.63
CA ALA A 870 -3.14 -1.72 -13.96
C ALA A 870 -3.07 -2.43 -15.31
N ASP A 871 -1.93 -2.34 -15.99
CA ASP A 871 -1.80 -2.83 -17.38
C ASP A 871 -1.97 -4.35 -17.52
N TRP A 872 -1.56 -5.13 -16.52
CA TRP A 872 -1.70 -6.60 -16.51
C TRP A 872 -3.16 -7.09 -16.54
N ILE A 873 -4.12 -6.23 -16.20
CA ILE A 873 -5.55 -6.57 -16.24
C ILE A 873 -6.02 -6.72 -17.71
N ASP A 874 -5.42 -5.96 -18.63
CA ASP A 874 -5.71 -6.07 -20.05
C ASP A 874 -4.73 -7.03 -20.73
N ARG A 875 -5.20 -8.25 -21.03
CA ARG A 875 -4.40 -9.29 -21.71
C ARG A 875 -3.77 -8.81 -23.03
N LYS A 876 -4.34 -7.81 -23.71
CA LYS A 876 -3.77 -7.26 -24.95
C LYS A 876 -2.48 -6.47 -24.71
N LYS A 877 -2.27 -5.99 -23.49
CA LYS A 877 -1.07 -5.28 -23.05
C LYS A 877 0.02 -6.20 -22.52
N ASN A 878 -0.25 -7.51 -22.41
CA ASN A 878 0.76 -8.46 -21.97
C ASN A 878 1.96 -8.46 -22.94
N PRO A 879 3.20 -8.48 -22.42
CA PRO A 879 4.40 -8.63 -23.21
C PRO A 879 4.32 -9.82 -24.18
N LYS A 880 4.81 -9.61 -25.40
CA LYS A 880 4.97 -10.65 -26.41
C LYS A 880 6.45 -11.06 -26.50
N PRO A 881 6.75 -12.34 -26.74
CA PRO A 881 8.12 -12.78 -26.93
C PRO A 881 8.73 -12.15 -28.19
N ASN A 882 10.02 -11.82 -28.11
CA ASN A 882 10.79 -11.36 -29.26
C ASN A 882 11.08 -12.53 -30.22
N ASP A 883 11.26 -12.23 -31.51
CA ASP A 883 11.53 -13.25 -32.55
C ASP A 883 13.00 -13.69 -32.51
N PHE A 884 13.30 -14.67 -31.64
CA PHE A 884 14.63 -15.24 -31.52
C PHE A 884 15.15 -15.85 -32.82
N LYS A 885 14.30 -16.50 -33.63
CA LYS A 885 14.76 -17.21 -34.84
C LYS A 885 15.37 -16.24 -35.86
N LYS A 886 14.69 -15.11 -36.06
CA LYS A 886 15.18 -14.06 -36.93
C LYS A 886 16.50 -13.48 -36.43
N VAL A 887 16.57 -13.15 -35.14
CA VAL A 887 17.77 -12.57 -34.51
C VAL A 887 18.95 -13.54 -34.56
N ALA A 888 18.76 -14.82 -34.25
CA ALA A 888 19.80 -15.83 -34.26
C ALA A 888 20.39 -16.02 -35.67
N HIS A 889 19.54 -16.04 -36.70
CA HIS A 889 20.00 -16.14 -38.09
C HIS A 889 20.86 -14.94 -38.49
N ASP A 890 20.42 -13.73 -38.16
CA ASP A 890 21.15 -12.49 -38.46
C ASP A 890 22.51 -12.45 -37.74
N ILE A 891 22.59 -12.87 -36.47
CA ILE A 891 23.84 -12.92 -35.69
C ILE A 891 24.85 -13.90 -36.29
N LEU A 892 24.39 -15.13 -36.60
CA LEU A 892 25.25 -16.16 -37.15
C LEU A 892 25.71 -15.81 -38.58
N ALA A 893 24.88 -15.11 -39.36
CA ALA A 893 25.25 -14.63 -40.70
C ALA A 893 26.22 -13.43 -40.67
N ASN A 894 26.05 -12.49 -39.73
CA ASN A 894 26.90 -11.30 -39.60
C ASN A 894 28.36 -11.63 -39.24
N GLY A 895 28.60 -12.69 -38.45
CA GLY A 895 29.95 -13.14 -38.14
C GLY A 895 30.76 -13.52 -39.40
N ALA A 896 30.12 -14.18 -40.36
CA ALA A 896 30.75 -14.57 -41.62
C ALA A 896 31.04 -13.38 -42.56
N LEU A 897 30.15 -12.38 -42.59
CA LEU A 897 30.33 -11.17 -43.41
C LEU A 897 31.48 -10.28 -42.90
N HIS A 898 31.63 -10.15 -41.57
CA HIS A 898 32.68 -9.33 -40.97
C HIS A 898 34.08 -9.96 -41.12
N ASP A 899 34.17 -11.30 -41.13
CA ASP A 899 35.42 -12.02 -41.41
C ASP A 899 35.85 -11.80 -42.88
N LEU A 900 34.91 -11.78 -43.84
CA LEU A 900 35.16 -11.52 -45.27
C LEU A 900 35.64 -10.08 -45.59
N GLU A 901 35.28 -9.08 -44.79
CA GLU A 901 35.72 -7.69 -44.99
C GLU A 901 37.14 -7.44 -44.47
N LYS A 902 37.59 -8.19 -43.45
CA LYS A 902 38.92 -8.03 -42.85
C LYS A 902 40.03 -8.67 -43.68
N ASP A 903 39.72 -9.75 -44.39
CA ASP A 903 40.63 -10.42 -45.34
C ASP A 903 40.92 -9.60 -46.61
N LYS A 904 40.25 -8.45 -46.80
CA LYS A 904 40.43 -7.56 -47.95
C LYS A 904 41.39 -6.39 -47.73
N GLN A 905 42.06 -6.26 -46.57
CA GLN A 905 43.01 -5.17 -46.37
C GLN A 905 44.31 -5.37 -47.18
N PRO A 906 44.71 -4.41 -48.05
CA PRO A 906 45.86 -4.56 -48.91
C PRO A 906 47.18 -4.49 -48.14
N ILE A 907 48.11 -5.36 -48.53
CA ILE A 907 49.46 -5.47 -47.98
C ILE A 907 50.28 -4.24 -48.40
N ASN A 908 50.72 -3.43 -47.43
CA ASN A 908 51.75 -2.43 -47.68
C ASN A 908 53.11 -3.13 -47.91
N ARG A 909 53.62 -2.94 -49.11
CA ARG A 909 54.92 -3.39 -49.65
C ARG A 909 56.07 -3.06 -48.68
N TRP A 910 56.78 -4.08 -48.21
CA TRP A 910 58.17 -3.92 -47.79
C TRP A 910 59.07 -3.97 -49.03
N VAL A 911 59.80 -2.88 -49.26
CA VAL A 911 60.88 -2.78 -50.24
C VAL A 911 62.06 -3.59 -49.71
N LEU A 912 62.38 -4.69 -50.39
CA LEU A 912 63.65 -5.39 -50.26
C LEU A 912 64.77 -4.45 -50.73
N ASN A 913 65.52 -3.89 -49.80
CA ASN A 913 66.86 -3.38 -50.09
C ASN A 913 67.87 -4.49 -49.81
N GLU A 914 68.33 -5.08 -50.92
CA GLU A 914 69.68 -5.55 -51.22
C GLU A 914 70.38 -6.53 -50.26
N LEU A 915 70.65 -7.73 -50.78
CA LEU A 915 71.97 -8.37 -50.78
C LEU A 915 72.11 -9.20 -52.08
N PRO A 916 73.34 -9.46 -52.57
CA PRO A 916 73.71 -9.20 -53.96
C PRO A 916 73.65 -10.43 -54.88
N THR A 917 73.41 -10.10 -56.14
CA THR A 917 73.42 -10.90 -57.35
C THR A 917 74.62 -11.84 -57.48
N SER A 918 74.37 -13.10 -57.84
CA SER A 918 75.24 -13.81 -58.80
C SER A 918 74.48 -14.88 -59.59
N GLN A 919 74.39 -14.62 -60.90
CA GLN A 919 74.41 -15.58 -62.01
C GLN A 919 73.16 -16.44 -62.27
N GLN A 920 72.37 -16.02 -63.26
CA GLN A 920 71.73 -16.93 -64.21
C GLN A 920 72.73 -17.30 -65.32
N PRO A 921 72.59 -18.51 -65.89
CA PRO A 921 72.14 -18.66 -67.29
C PRO A 921 71.13 -19.84 -67.39
N GLU A 922 70.36 -20.13 -68.44
CA GLU A 922 69.93 -19.57 -69.73
C GLU A 922 68.76 -20.50 -70.17
N LEU A 923 67.85 -19.99 -71.02
CA LEU A 923 67.10 -20.63 -72.13
C LEU A 923 66.89 -22.18 -72.10
N ASP A 924 65.74 -22.78 -72.42
CA ASP A 924 64.78 -22.48 -73.50
C ASP A 924 63.63 -23.52 -73.55
N GLN A 925 62.57 -23.17 -74.29
CA GLN A 925 61.64 -24.04 -75.06
C GLN A 925 60.32 -24.60 -74.45
N VAL A 926 59.24 -23.84 -74.70
CA VAL A 926 58.08 -24.14 -75.57
C VAL A 926 57.49 -25.56 -75.57
N VAL A 927 56.22 -25.67 -75.12
CA VAL A 927 55.05 -26.31 -75.81
C VAL A 927 53.80 -25.62 -75.24
N ASP A 928 53.18 -24.70 -75.98
CA ASP A 928 51.99 -24.85 -76.83
C ASP A 928 50.65 -24.90 -76.08
N ALA A 929 49.72 -24.12 -76.62
CA ALA A 929 48.48 -23.68 -76.01
C ALA A 929 47.43 -24.80 -75.93
N GLY A 930 46.90 -25.01 -74.73
CA GLY A 930 45.70 -25.79 -74.49
C GLY A 930 44.85 -25.11 -73.42
N THR A 931 43.67 -24.66 -73.83
CA THR A 931 42.48 -24.38 -73.00
C THR A 931 42.56 -23.21 -72.01
N TRP A 932 42.31 -22.01 -72.51
CA TRP A 932 41.66 -20.91 -71.78
C TRP A 932 40.69 -20.21 -72.74
N GLU A 933 39.39 -20.47 -72.60
CA GLU A 933 38.31 -19.45 -72.64
C GLU A 933 36.92 -20.08 -72.50
N SER A 934 36.05 -19.32 -71.82
CA SER A 934 34.66 -19.57 -71.38
C SER A 934 34.54 -20.55 -70.20
N GLU A 935 34.00 -20.19 -69.04
CA GLU A 935 32.70 -19.53 -68.85
C GLU A 935 32.70 -18.42 -67.77
N THR A 936 31.70 -17.53 -67.88
CA THR A 936 31.50 -16.27 -67.17
C THR A 936 31.00 -16.41 -65.72
N PRO A 937 31.17 -15.36 -64.88
CA PRO A 937 30.88 -15.36 -63.44
C PRO A 937 29.39 -15.31 -63.03
N GLU A 938 28.52 -16.05 -63.73
CA GLU A 938 27.09 -16.15 -63.40
C GLU A 938 26.65 -17.56 -62.95
N GLU A 939 27.55 -18.55 -62.92
CA GLU A 939 27.25 -19.92 -62.46
C GLU A 939 27.93 -20.33 -61.14
N ALA A 940 28.59 -19.40 -60.44
CA ALA A 940 29.13 -19.65 -59.08
C ALA A 940 28.10 -19.41 -57.95
N TYR A 941 26.84 -19.12 -58.30
CA TYR A 941 25.70 -19.06 -57.38
C TYR A 941 25.00 -20.41 -57.35
N GLN A 942 25.54 -21.38 -56.60
CA GLN A 942 24.81 -22.50 -55.97
C GLN A 942 25.80 -23.52 -55.39
N VAL A 943 26.22 -23.33 -54.14
CA VAL A 943 26.35 -24.43 -53.17
C VAL A 943 26.05 -23.85 -51.78
N GLN A 944 24.78 -23.60 -51.52
CA GLN A 944 24.27 -23.73 -50.15
C GLN A 944 24.34 -25.22 -49.81
N HIS A 945 24.90 -25.57 -48.66
CA HIS A 945 24.65 -26.89 -48.11
C HIS A 945 23.20 -26.90 -47.61
N GLU A 946 22.25 -27.14 -48.53
CA GLU A 946 20.90 -27.52 -48.16
C GLU A 946 21.00 -28.85 -47.41
N LEU A 947 20.32 -28.94 -46.27
CA LEU A 947 20.08 -30.20 -45.58
C LEU A 947 19.49 -31.18 -46.61
N THR A 948 20.08 -32.37 -46.70
CA THR A 948 19.57 -33.39 -47.64
C THR A 948 18.09 -33.68 -47.33
N GLU A 949 17.32 -34.06 -48.35
CA GLU A 949 15.88 -34.33 -48.20
C GLU A 949 15.61 -35.39 -47.11
N GLU A 950 16.56 -36.32 -46.90
CA GLU A 950 16.59 -37.28 -45.80
C GLU A 950 16.89 -36.66 -44.43
N GLU A 951 17.84 -35.72 -44.31
CA GLU A 951 18.12 -35.02 -43.04
C GLU A 951 17.00 -34.04 -42.65
N ASN A 952 16.39 -33.39 -43.63
CA ASN A 952 15.20 -32.56 -43.43
C ASN A 952 13.99 -33.44 -43.06
N GLN A 953 13.81 -34.62 -43.67
CA GLN A 953 12.78 -35.57 -43.26
C GLN A 953 13.05 -36.15 -41.88
N GLN A 954 14.29 -36.48 -41.50
CA GLN A 954 14.64 -36.97 -40.17
C GLN A 954 14.52 -35.88 -39.10
N MET A 955 14.82 -34.62 -39.43
CA MET A 955 14.59 -33.48 -38.55
C MET A 955 13.10 -33.17 -38.41
N LEU A 956 12.31 -33.25 -39.49
CA LEU A 956 10.85 -33.14 -39.45
C LEU A 956 10.19 -34.33 -38.75
N GLU A 957 10.68 -35.55 -38.90
CA GLU A 957 10.19 -36.74 -38.20
C GLU A 957 10.56 -36.69 -36.72
N SER A 958 11.78 -36.25 -36.35
CA SER A 958 12.16 -36.08 -34.94
C SER A 958 11.45 -34.91 -34.26
N LEU A 959 11.12 -33.85 -35.00
CA LEU A 959 10.27 -32.75 -34.52
C LEU A 959 8.79 -33.18 -34.45
N LYS A 960 8.27 -33.95 -35.41
CA LYS A 960 6.94 -34.57 -35.34
C LYS A 960 6.84 -35.59 -34.20
N LEU A 961 7.88 -36.38 -33.92
CA LEU A 961 7.95 -37.30 -32.78
C LEU A 961 8.03 -36.57 -31.43
N ARG A 962 8.52 -35.32 -31.41
CA ARG A 962 8.52 -34.45 -30.22
C ARG A 962 7.18 -33.73 -30.02
N ASP A 963 6.49 -33.35 -31.09
CA ASP A 963 5.16 -32.73 -31.06
C ASP A 963 4.01 -33.75 -30.91
N GLU A 964 4.19 -34.98 -31.41
CA GLU A 964 3.22 -36.08 -31.31
C GLU A 964 3.59 -37.05 -30.18
N ARG A 965 3.58 -36.58 -28.93
CA ARG A 965 3.19 -37.49 -27.86
C ARG A 965 1.68 -37.69 -27.99
N ALA A 966 1.28 -38.73 -28.72
CA ALA A 966 -0.12 -39.13 -28.79
C ALA A 966 -0.68 -39.26 -27.36
N PRO A 967 -1.82 -38.64 -27.04
CA PRO A 967 -2.45 -38.81 -25.74
C PRO A 967 -2.74 -40.30 -25.51
N ILE A 968 -2.21 -40.86 -24.43
CA ILE A 968 -2.52 -42.22 -24.01
C ILE A 968 -3.94 -42.18 -23.45
N TYR A 969 -4.89 -42.79 -24.16
CA TYR A 969 -6.26 -42.90 -23.69
C TYR A 969 -6.38 -44.11 -22.75
N ILE A 970 -6.83 -43.84 -21.52
CA ILE A 970 -7.04 -44.83 -20.47
C ILE A 970 -8.45 -45.41 -20.63
N LEU A 971 -8.55 -46.73 -20.86
CA LEU A 971 -9.82 -47.44 -20.92
C LEU A 971 -10.12 -48.00 -19.52
N SER A 972 -10.85 -47.25 -18.70
CA SER A 972 -11.26 -47.77 -17.37
C SER A 972 -12.34 -48.84 -17.54
N LYS A 973 -12.15 -50.00 -16.92
CA LYS A 973 -13.14 -51.09 -16.97
C LYS A 973 -14.04 -51.18 -15.74
N ASP A 974 -13.66 -50.60 -14.61
CA ASP A 974 -14.31 -50.97 -13.35
C ASP A 974 -15.16 -49.85 -12.74
N GLU A 975 -16.26 -50.28 -12.12
CA GLU A 975 -17.30 -49.50 -11.45
C GLU A 975 -16.87 -49.06 -10.04
N GLU A 976 -17.63 -48.12 -9.48
CA GLU A 976 -17.63 -47.67 -8.07
C GLU A 976 -16.59 -46.59 -7.69
N ASP A 977 -16.99 -45.32 -7.79
CA ASP A 977 -17.27 -44.51 -6.58
C ASP A 977 -17.84 -43.13 -6.94
N ALA A 978 -18.91 -42.74 -6.24
CA ALA A 978 -19.75 -41.57 -6.52
C ALA A 978 -19.16 -40.21 -6.06
N THR A 979 -17.85 -40.02 -6.20
CA THR A 979 -17.15 -38.73 -5.95
C THR A 979 -16.58 -38.08 -7.21
N GLY A 980 -16.83 -38.68 -8.38
CA GLY A 980 -16.24 -38.28 -9.66
C GLY A 980 -17.01 -37.29 -10.54
N GLU A 981 -18.15 -36.72 -10.11
CA GLU A 981 -18.91 -35.79 -10.97
C GLU A 981 -18.33 -34.36 -11.02
N VAL A 982 -17.65 -33.87 -9.97
CA VAL A 982 -17.02 -32.53 -9.97
C VAL A 982 -15.67 -32.53 -10.70
N ALA A 983 -15.02 -33.68 -10.83
CA ALA A 983 -13.74 -33.82 -11.56
C ALA A 983 -13.90 -34.04 -13.07
N LYS A 984 -15.08 -34.50 -13.52
CA LYS A 984 -15.31 -34.82 -14.95
C LYS A 984 -15.52 -33.60 -15.83
N ASP A 985 -16.06 -32.50 -15.28
CA ASP A 985 -16.19 -31.24 -16.03
C ASP A 985 -14.86 -30.46 -16.10
N ALA A 986 -13.98 -30.62 -15.10
CA ALA A 986 -12.69 -29.93 -15.07
C ALA A 986 -11.67 -30.45 -16.11
N ILE A 987 -11.81 -31.70 -16.57
CA ILE A 987 -10.85 -32.33 -17.49
C ILE A 987 -11.19 -32.06 -18.97
N VAL A 988 -12.41 -31.60 -19.28
CA VAL A 988 -12.84 -31.38 -20.67
C VAL A 988 -12.53 -29.96 -21.19
N GLU A 989 -12.24 -28.98 -20.32
CA GLU A 989 -11.90 -27.60 -20.75
C GLU A 989 -10.42 -27.21 -20.58
N SER A 990 -9.56 -28.00 -19.95
CA SER A 990 -8.16 -27.62 -19.71
C SER A 990 -7.18 -28.16 -20.76
N VAL A 991 -7.47 -27.94 -22.05
CA VAL A 991 -6.46 -28.11 -23.12
C VAL A 991 -6.06 -26.73 -23.63
N VAL A 992 -5.17 -26.09 -22.87
CA VAL A 992 -4.04 -25.23 -23.25
C VAL A 992 -3.57 -24.62 -21.92
N ASP A 993 -2.57 -25.22 -21.28
CA ASP A 993 -1.53 -24.51 -20.49
C ASP A 993 -0.51 -25.50 -19.92
N SER A 994 0.76 -25.27 -20.24
CA SER A 994 1.89 -26.19 -20.11
C SER A 994 2.49 -26.31 -18.69
N HIS A 995 1.74 -26.03 -17.62
CA HIS A 995 2.30 -25.94 -16.27
C HIS A 995 1.79 -26.98 -15.24
N ALA A 996 0.93 -27.91 -15.63
CA ALA A 996 0.39 -28.95 -14.73
C ALA A 996 1.18 -30.27 -14.71
N LEU A 997 2.35 -30.37 -15.36
CA LEU A 997 3.04 -31.66 -15.57
C LEU A 997 3.67 -32.28 -14.30
N SER A 998 4.06 -31.47 -13.30
CA SER A 998 4.68 -31.96 -12.05
C SER A 998 3.66 -32.59 -11.08
N ALA A 999 2.52 -31.91 -10.85
CA ALA A 999 1.42 -32.43 -10.04
C ALA A 999 0.77 -33.68 -10.68
N ILE A 1000 0.73 -33.74 -12.02
CA ILE A 1000 0.25 -34.89 -12.77
C ILE A 1000 1.24 -36.06 -12.66
N LYS A 1001 2.56 -35.83 -12.61
CA LYS A 1001 3.55 -36.90 -12.46
C LYS A 1001 3.44 -37.60 -11.11
N HIS A 1002 3.29 -36.83 -10.03
CA HIS A 1002 3.12 -37.38 -8.68
C HIS A 1002 1.78 -38.11 -8.50
N THR A 1003 0.72 -37.64 -9.16
CA THR A 1003 -0.60 -38.31 -9.15
C THR A 1003 -0.62 -39.53 -10.10
N ALA A 1004 0.10 -39.46 -11.21
CA ALA A 1004 0.28 -40.58 -12.15
C ALA A 1004 1.09 -41.70 -11.53
N ASP A 1005 2.15 -41.39 -10.76
CA ASP A 1005 2.97 -42.40 -10.08
C ASP A 1005 2.17 -43.15 -9.00
N ILE A 1006 1.19 -42.49 -8.35
CA ILE A 1006 0.22 -43.13 -7.44
C ILE A 1006 -0.79 -44.02 -8.21
N LEU A 1007 -1.20 -43.63 -9.42
CA LEU A 1007 -2.14 -44.37 -10.27
C LEU A 1007 -1.48 -45.53 -11.06
N ILE A 1008 -0.16 -45.49 -11.28
CA ILE A 1008 0.61 -46.48 -12.04
C ILE A 1008 0.71 -47.84 -11.30
N GLY A 1009 0.27 -47.91 -10.04
CA GLY A 1009 0.06 -49.17 -9.34
C GLY A 1009 -1.13 -50.02 -9.82
N SER A 1010 -1.95 -49.56 -10.78
CA SER A 1010 -3.15 -50.27 -11.24
C SER A 1010 -3.08 -50.70 -12.70
N SER A 1011 -3.41 -51.97 -12.96
CA SER A 1011 -3.36 -52.65 -14.26
C SER A 1011 -4.46 -52.20 -15.22
N VAL A 1012 -4.37 -50.96 -15.74
CA VAL A 1012 -5.36 -50.40 -16.67
C VAL A 1012 -4.91 -50.51 -18.13
N THR A 1013 -5.82 -50.93 -19.02
CA THR A 1013 -5.54 -51.10 -20.45
C THR A 1013 -5.50 -49.73 -21.16
N LYS A 1014 -4.46 -49.51 -21.99
CA LYS A 1014 -4.17 -48.23 -22.66
C LYS A 1014 -4.34 -48.37 -24.16
N THR A 1015 -4.83 -47.31 -24.82
CA THR A 1015 -4.83 -47.23 -26.30
C THR A 1015 -4.36 -45.86 -26.77
N ASN A 1016 -3.64 -45.85 -27.89
CA ASN A 1016 -3.11 -44.64 -28.52
C ASN A 1016 -4.00 -44.21 -29.70
N ASP A 1017 -5.09 -44.95 -29.95
CA ASP A 1017 -6.01 -44.75 -31.06
C ASP A 1017 -7.26 -43.99 -30.60
N LYS A 1018 -7.38 -42.74 -31.06
CA LYS A 1018 -8.45 -41.81 -30.72
C LYS A 1018 -9.83 -42.28 -31.18
N GLU A 1019 -9.92 -42.95 -32.32
CA GLU A 1019 -11.21 -43.44 -32.85
C GLU A 1019 -11.68 -44.67 -32.09
N LYS A 1020 -10.74 -45.53 -31.68
CA LYS A 1020 -11.03 -46.67 -30.80
C LYS A 1020 -11.52 -46.21 -29.42
N PHE A 1021 -10.93 -45.16 -28.85
CA PHE A 1021 -11.39 -44.55 -27.60
C PHE A 1021 -12.81 -43.97 -27.73
N LYS A 1022 -13.09 -43.22 -28.81
CA LYS A 1022 -14.43 -42.66 -29.07
C LYS A 1022 -15.49 -43.75 -29.18
N GLN A 1023 -15.22 -44.83 -29.92
CA GLN A 1023 -16.15 -45.94 -30.08
C GLN A 1023 -16.52 -46.58 -28.74
N VAL A 1024 -15.54 -46.83 -27.86
CA VAL A 1024 -15.78 -47.40 -26.53
C VAL A 1024 -16.59 -46.45 -25.64
N VAL A 1025 -16.31 -45.14 -25.69
CA VAL A 1025 -17.08 -44.12 -24.95
C VAL A 1025 -18.53 -44.05 -25.44
N GLU A 1026 -18.76 -44.17 -26.76
CA GLU A 1026 -20.09 -44.18 -27.34
C GLU A 1026 -20.88 -45.45 -27.02
N GLU A 1027 -20.25 -46.63 -27.05
CA GLU A 1027 -20.87 -47.88 -26.61
C GLU A 1027 -21.28 -47.80 -25.13
N ARG A 1028 -20.40 -47.30 -24.25
CA ARG A 1028 -20.72 -47.17 -22.82
C ARG A 1028 -21.82 -46.14 -22.56
N ARG A 1029 -21.89 -45.06 -23.34
CA ARG A 1029 -23.02 -44.11 -23.28
C ARG A 1029 -24.34 -44.75 -23.73
N ARG A 1030 -24.30 -45.69 -24.67
CA ARG A 1030 -25.49 -46.47 -25.08
C ARG A 1030 -25.90 -47.48 -24.00
N GLU A 1031 -24.97 -48.10 -23.31
CA GLU A 1031 -25.25 -48.98 -22.15
C GLU A 1031 -25.85 -48.22 -20.98
N ILE A 1032 -25.27 -47.08 -20.58
CA ILE A 1032 -25.83 -46.24 -19.50
C ILE A 1032 -27.23 -45.72 -19.84
N ARG A 1033 -27.51 -45.42 -21.12
CA ARG A 1033 -28.88 -45.07 -21.56
C ARG A 1033 -29.84 -46.26 -21.43
N ARG A 1034 -29.40 -47.47 -21.78
CA ARG A 1034 -30.20 -48.69 -21.60
C ARG A 1034 -30.46 -48.99 -20.13
N GLU A 1035 -29.48 -48.78 -19.25
CA GLU A 1035 -29.60 -48.99 -17.79
C GLU A 1035 -30.51 -47.95 -17.13
N LYS A 1036 -30.46 -46.68 -17.57
CA LYS A 1036 -31.40 -45.65 -17.11
C LYS A 1036 -32.82 -45.90 -17.61
N GLU A 1037 -32.99 -46.50 -18.78
CA GLU A 1037 -34.31 -46.91 -19.29
C GLU A 1037 -34.87 -48.14 -18.54
N THR A 1038 -34.03 -49.02 -18.00
CA THR A 1038 -34.47 -50.16 -17.16
C THR A 1038 -34.68 -49.81 -15.68
N GLN A 1039 -34.05 -48.76 -15.15
CA GLN A 1039 -34.22 -48.33 -13.74
C GLN A 1039 -35.36 -47.30 -13.53
N GLY A 1040 -35.99 -46.82 -14.60
CA GLY A 1040 -37.12 -45.89 -14.55
C GLY A 1040 -38.49 -46.56 -14.29
N SER A 1041 -38.65 -47.34 -13.21
CA SER A 1041 -39.98 -47.70 -12.68
C SER A 1041 -39.96 -48.17 -11.23
N SER A 1042 -39.98 -47.24 -10.26
CA SER A 1042 -40.73 -47.37 -9.00
C SER A 1042 -40.69 -46.04 -8.22
N PRO A 1043 -41.80 -45.55 -7.63
CA PRO A 1043 -41.90 -44.19 -7.08
C PRO A 1043 -41.65 -44.16 -5.57
N PHE A 1044 -40.68 -43.35 -5.12
CA PHE A 1044 -40.81 -42.26 -4.14
C PHE A 1044 -39.45 -41.60 -3.88
#